data_AF-A0A3N9V342-F1
#
_entry.id   AF-A0A3N9V342-F1
#
_cell.length_a   1.000
_cell.length_b   1.000
_cell.length_c   1.000
_cell.angle_alpha   90.00
_cell.angle_beta   90.00
_cell.angle_gamma   90.00
#
_symmetry.space_group_name_H-M   'P 1'
#
loop_
_entity.id
_entity.type
_entity.pdbx_description
1 polymer ?
#
loop_
_entity_poly.entity_id
_entity_poly.type
_entity_poly.pdbx_seq_one_letter_code
_entity_poly.pdbx_strand_id
1 'polypeptide(L)'
;SATLDGNIVSGNLAFGISLETSNSNIVSENEISNNSNQGIIINGNSNNVSNNSIFNNGAPGVFITSGNNNSILSNSIYNNTSLGIELAAGVNDSQVYPTINTFYTWQDETALPEIKGGTSVQGTLNGLPEQNYRIQFFANSSMNNREGKRYLGEVDATTDIIGGADFLANLKDAVLTPDEVIGATITSLDFYNNPLSTSEFSFAIERATDEGDHYLVNTTLAGIPLHWKNGNGDYEIFGPVQTSIGEQPPAGFANAVETGFDTWSALEQLTYTKKELSITNFGHAFGNADGINNVVWYPTSEMWEDSIGAPTNVVAVTRVRYNALNGELIDVDLAFNGEPISLAGLGQFYWATDGSSDKLDVQNVTTHEAGHYGGLRDLYNPGDFAYLLEMKNNNQLATMYGRIDVGETYKNSLHPGSSDPEWLSNQLEITKYDVGGINYIYDNLGDIYYDIVLVFDGTTNFTSTEVLNGFVPSKNAALELVTKLRIGDRVGWVNGSSTEPLGDDFNTKLSTLNLIVPNANGNLADRIIAAQSLLNSGSGTNKKVIILFSAGEVSPFSLITELTVDPEIKIYTMGFQGLAAGQDLMSWLAHETGGEYYEVSSSTEIPTATNIIWLRLLGLQISYLSEEISSEYFDGGLQWQGGLQWQGGLSWQGGLQWQGGLQWQGGLQWQGGLQWQGGLQWQGGLQWQGGTLELGLSWQGSEYELVLLPPGEVVGEGGVLPAGAITENNFGSSAYDVEFFDGTATYGKPYKYFRVNSPGVGQWTYAIVENVPPTTPEPIRVYMSNEADLVLKFKSDKERYILQSDQYGNPIPILVNLEATLFEGGETSQTGDDTKTVGTPVNNAIVSVQVTSPDSQVVVGFLSRTQDGTYSISLETSLTGNYDIKVIASDSVQNGNNNNSQYVIQTEHSFYVSPFEEPVEPIVQFPPYPVFANQKITLGTSVKVYDGKVVGNADVQIGGSSYIEDGAEGNGKFTGGTSISANNLTFNGNVQLGGSSQITGDINSGGYFNSGTSV
;
A
#
# COMPACT_ATOMS: atom_id res chain seq x y z
N SER A 1 38.65 43.70 7.79
CA SER A 1 37.69 43.44 8.87
C SER A 1 37.77 44.54 9.90
N ALA A 2 36.61 45.11 10.21
CA ALA A 2 36.36 46.02 11.31
C ALA A 2 35.04 45.60 11.96
N THR A 3 34.87 45.88 13.25
CA THR A 3 33.63 45.64 14.00
C THR A 3 33.06 46.98 14.44
N LEU A 4 31.84 47.28 14.01
CA LEU A 4 31.06 48.45 14.40
C LEU A 4 29.88 47.94 15.23
N ASP A 5 29.98 48.07 16.54
CA ASP A 5 29.05 47.47 17.49
C ASP A 5 28.50 48.50 18.48
N GLY A 6 27.20 48.50 18.74
CA GLY A 6 26.57 49.31 19.80
C GLY A 6 26.59 50.84 19.59
N ASN A 7 26.64 51.33 18.35
CA ASN A 7 26.72 52.77 18.06
C ASN A 7 25.35 53.39 17.76
N ILE A 8 25.23 54.70 17.97
CA ILE A 8 24.09 55.52 17.50
C ILE A 8 24.58 56.42 16.36
N VAL A 9 24.04 56.24 15.16
CA VAL A 9 24.41 56.96 13.94
C VAL A 9 23.18 57.64 13.36
N SER A 10 23.04 58.95 13.57
CA SER A 10 21.82 59.66 13.16
C SER A 10 22.03 61.08 12.68
N GLY A 11 21.07 61.56 11.87
CA GLY A 11 21.02 62.96 11.42
C GLY A 11 22.07 63.35 10.37
N ASN A 12 22.68 62.38 9.67
CA ASN A 12 23.67 62.68 8.65
C ASN A 12 23.03 63.27 7.39
N LEU A 13 23.74 64.17 6.71
CA LEU A 13 23.31 64.79 5.45
C LEU A 13 23.43 63.85 4.23
N ALA A 14 24.00 62.67 4.43
CA ALA A 14 24.18 61.63 3.40
C ALA A 14 23.78 60.27 3.99
N PHE A 15 24.68 59.28 3.92
CA PHE A 15 24.50 57.94 4.48
C PHE A 15 24.83 57.89 5.98
N GLY A 16 24.33 56.86 6.68
CA GLY A 16 24.71 56.55 8.06
C GLY A 16 26.08 55.87 8.14
N ILE A 17 26.18 54.61 7.73
CA ILE A 17 27.42 53.82 7.69
C ILE A 17 27.79 53.49 6.25
N SER A 18 29.07 53.63 5.89
CA SER A 18 29.57 53.36 4.54
C SER A 18 30.74 52.38 4.57
N LEU A 19 30.58 51.23 3.92
CA LEU A 19 31.60 50.18 3.78
C LEU A 19 32.19 50.23 2.36
N GLU A 20 33.06 51.19 2.11
CA GLU A 20 33.67 51.42 0.78
C GLU A 20 34.90 50.56 0.56
N THR A 21 34.86 49.66 -0.43
CA THR A 21 35.94 48.71 -0.76
C THR A 21 36.39 47.87 0.43
N SER A 22 35.46 47.59 1.34
CA SER A 22 35.75 46.97 2.64
C SER A 22 35.06 45.61 2.74
N ASN A 23 35.85 44.59 3.11
CA ASN A 23 35.39 43.21 3.19
C ASN A 23 35.48 42.66 4.62
N SER A 24 34.64 41.66 4.92
CA SER A 24 34.69 40.92 6.19
C SER A 24 34.51 41.81 7.41
N ASN A 25 33.63 42.81 7.33
CA ASN A 25 33.26 43.66 8.47
C ASN A 25 32.04 43.11 9.18
N ILE A 26 31.90 43.47 10.45
CA ILE A 26 30.74 43.17 11.29
C ILE A 26 30.10 44.51 11.69
N VAL A 27 28.82 44.68 11.38
CA VAL A 27 28.01 45.84 11.79
C VAL A 27 26.86 45.29 12.63
N SER A 28 26.93 45.44 13.94
CA SER A 28 25.98 44.83 14.87
C SER A 28 25.45 45.78 15.94
N GLU A 29 24.21 45.55 16.40
CA GLU A 29 23.64 46.25 17.55
C GLU A 29 23.67 47.81 17.46
N ASN A 30 23.71 48.38 16.24
CA ASN A 30 23.71 49.82 16.04
C ASN A 30 22.29 50.36 15.85
N GLU A 31 22.06 51.60 16.28
CA GLU A 31 20.88 52.40 15.95
C GLU A 31 21.22 53.39 14.84
N ILE A 32 20.64 53.23 13.65
CA ILE A 32 20.97 53.99 12.44
C ILE A 32 19.70 54.67 11.92
N SER A 33 19.58 55.99 12.11
CA SER A 33 18.32 56.65 11.86
C SER A 33 18.39 58.09 11.38
N ASN A 34 17.31 58.58 10.74
CA ASN A 34 17.16 59.99 10.34
C ASN A 34 18.28 60.51 9.44
N ASN A 35 18.91 59.65 8.64
CA ASN A 35 19.90 60.05 7.66
C ASN A 35 19.20 60.50 6.37
N SER A 36 19.78 61.49 5.67
CA SER A 36 19.14 62.09 4.49
C SER A 36 19.13 61.15 3.26
N ASN A 37 19.93 60.07 3.29
CA ASN A 37 20.02 59.06 2.24
C ASN A 37 19.97 57.64 2.86
N GLN A 38 20.79 56.67 2.43
CA GLN A 38 20.76 55.29 2.95
C GLN A 38 21.17 55.19 4.42
N GLY A 39 20.62 54.21 5.15
CA GLY A 39 21.11 53.85 6.48
C GLY A 39 22.53 53.28 6.40
N ILE A 40 22.70 52.18 5.65
CA ILE A 40 23.98 51.53 5.38
C ILE A 40 24.18 51.39 3.88
N ILE A 41 25.38 51.73 3.39
CA ILE A 41 25.81 51.44 2.01
C ILE A 41 27.02 50.49 2.00
N ILE A 42 26.96 49.46 1.16
CA ILE A 42 27.98 48.40 1.07
C ILE A 42 28.55 48.30 -0.35
N ASN A 43 29.87 48.47 -0.44
CA ASN A 43 30.69 48.26 -1.64
C ASN A 43 31.83 47.30 -1.27
N GLY A 44 31.54 46.02 -1.16
CA GLY A 44 32.48 45.01 -0.65
C GLY A 44 31.84 43.65 -0.46
N ASN A 45 32.65 42.66 -0.05
CA ASN A 45 32.25 41.26 0.05
C ASN A 45 32.29 40.77 1.49
N SER A 46 31.52 39.72 1.77
CA SER A 46 31.61 38.96 3.03
C SER A 46 31.35 39.81 4.28
N ASN A 47 30.55 40.88 4.18
CA ASN A 47 30.18 41.69 5.34
C ASN A 47 28.97 41.07 6.06
N ASN A 48 28.94 41.19 7.39
CA ASN A 48 27.83 40.77 8.23
C ASN A 48 27.18 42.01 8.85
N VAL A 49 25.91 42.25 8.52
CA VAL A 49 25.08 43.28 9.13
C VAL A 49 24.00 42.57 9.92
N SER A 50 24.03 42.64 11.25
CA SER A 50 23.07 41.92 12.08
C SER A 50 22.58 42.65 13.31
N ASN A 51 21.34 42.40 13.74
CA ASN A 51 20.78 42.95 14.99
C ASN A 51 20.82 44.49 15.10
N ASN A 52 20.81 45.23 13.98
CA ASN A 52 20.76 46.69 13.99
C ASN A 52 19.30 47.19 13.93
N SER A 53 19.06 48.40 14.44
CA SER A 53 17.82 49.15 14.25
C SER A 53 18.03 50.24 13.20
N ILE A 54 17.45 50.10 12.01
CA ILE A 54 17.67 50.96 10.84
C ILE A 54 16.35 51.58 10.37
N PHE A 55 16.13 52.86 10.67
CA PHE A 55 14.81 53.45 10.45
C PHE A 55 14.79 54.95 10.13
N ASN A 56 13.70 55.43 9.54
CA ASN A 56 13.50 56.84 9.17
C ASN A 56 14.61 57.42 8.28
N ASN A 57 15.24 56.63 7.41
CA ASN A 57 16.24 57.12 6.48
C ASN A 57 15.60 57.58 5.15
N GLY A 58 16.20 58.57 4.50
CA GLY A 58 15.71 59.21 3.27
C GLY A 58 15.92 58.42 1.97
N ALA A 59 16.37 57.17 2.07
CA ALA A 59 16.53 56.20 0.98
C ALA A 59 16.46 54.78 1.57
N PRO A 60 16.93 53.69 0.91
CA PRO A 60 16.88 52.36 1.50
C PRO A 60 17.55 52.25 2.87
N GLY A 61 17.05 51.33 3.71
CA GLY A 61 17.68 51.01 4.99
C GLY A 61 19.12 50.50 4.79
N VAL A 62 19.26 49.47 3.98
CA VAL A 62 20.54 48.90 3.54
C VAL A 62 20.59 48.86 2.02
N PHE A 63 21.68 49.36 1.42
CA PHE A 63 21.89 49.29 -0.02
C PHE A 63 23.22 48.63 -0.36
N ILE A 64 23.18 47.53 -1.11
CA ILE A 64 24.37 46.85 -1.63
C ILE A 64 24.60 47.31 -3.07
N THR A 65 25.66 48.07 -3.30
CA THR A 65 26.01 48.60 -4.63
C THR A 65 26.95 47.69 -5.40
N SER A 66 27.69 46.82 -4.71
CA SER A 66 28.69 45.91 -5.29
C SER A 66 29.19 44.89 -4.27
N GLY A 67 29.63 43.74 -4.78
CA GLY A 67 30.16 42.62 -4.00
C GLY A 67 29.12 41.57 -3.61
N ASN A 68 29.60 40.40 -3.18
CA ASN A 68 28.78 39.22 -2.86
C ASN A 68 29.08 38.69 -1.44
N ASN A 69 28.29 37.71 -1.01
CA ASN A 69 28.38 37.07 0.30
C ASN A 69 28.14 38.03 1.47
N ASN A 70 27.34 39.09 1.29
CA ASN A 70 26.98 40.00 2.36
C ASN A 70 25.69 39.51 3.04
N SER A 71 25.80 39.18 4.32
CA SER A 71 24.70 38.66 5.13
C SER A 71 24.04 39.78 5.92
N ILE A 72 22.72 39.90 5.79
CA ILE A 72 21.90 40.94 6.42
C ILE A 72 20.84 40.26 7.30
N LEU A 73 21.17 39.97 8.56
CA LEU A 73 20.38 39.07 9.41
C LEU A 73 19.78 39.76 10.63
N SER A 74 18.52 39.48 10.96
CA SER A 74 17.89 39.90 12.23
C SER A 74 17.88 41.42 12.49
N ASN A 75 17.95 42.23 11.43
CA ASN A 75 17.90 43.69 11.56
C ASN A 75 16.45 44.17 11.61
N SER A 76 16.15 45.14 12.49
CA SER A 76 14.89 45.87 12.51
C SER A 76 14.97 47.03 11.52
N ILE A 77 14.40 46.87 10.31
CA ILE A 77 14.48 47.85 9.22
C ILE A 77 13.08 48.33 8.87
N TYR A 78 12.77 49.61 9.12
CA TYR A 78 11.41 50.13 8.94
C TYR A 78 11.33 51.66 8.75
N ASN A 79 10.23 52.15 8.18
CA ASN A 79 9.94 53.57 7.97
C ASN A 79 11.01 54.31 7.13
N ASN A 80 11.74 53.62 6.27
CA ASN A 80 12.61 54.27 5.30
C ASN A 80 11.78 54.70 4.08
N THR A 81 12.26 55.68 3.32
CA THR A 81 11.47 56.20 2.19
C THR A 81 11.55 55.34 0.92
N SER A 82 12.34 54.27 0.94
CA SER A 82 12.50 53.28 -0.14
C SER A 82 12.66 51.87 0.46
N LEU A 83 13.18 50.89 -0.29
CA LEU A 83 13.26 49.49 0.15
C LEU A 83 13.98 49.30 1.48
N GLY A 84 13.55 48.33 2.30
CA GLY A 84 14.30 47.99 3.52
C GLY A 84 15.73 47.54 3.21
N ILE A 85 15.85 46.60 2.27
CA ILE A 85 17.11 46.15 1.68
C ILE A 85 16.97 46.32 0.17
N GLU A 86 17.92 46.99 -0.47
CA GLU A 86 18.00 47.15 -1.93
C GLU A 86 19.28 46.48 -2.45
N LEU A 87 19.16 45.73 -3.55
CA LEU A 87 20.28 45.12 -4.26
C LEU A 87 20.45 45.74 -5.65
N ALA A 88 21.65 46.25 -5.95
CA ALA A 88 21.98 46.62 -7.33
C ALA A 88 22.02 45.39 -8.26
N ALA A 89 21.88 45.60 -9.57
CA ALA A 89 21.84 44.50 -10.54
C ALA A 89 23.11 43.62 -10.48
N GLY A 90 22.92 42.32 -10.26
CA GLY A 90 24.01 41.32 -10.25
C GLY A 90 24.82 41.22 -8.96
N VAL A 91 24.48 41.97 -7.90
CA VAL A 91 25.19 41.93 -6.61
C VAL A 91 24.57 40.90 -5.66
N ASN A 92 25.32 40.52 -4.63
CA ASN A 92 24.90 39.51 -3.65
C ASN A 92 24.35 38.23 -4.31
N ASP A 93 25.06 37.78 -5.35
CA ASP A 93 24.72 36.61 -6.16
C ASP A 93 23.33 36.65 -6.80
N SER A 94 22.76 37.86 -6.95
CA SER A 94 21.37 38.07 -7.42
C SER A 94 20.35 37.29 -6.59
N GLN A 95 20.59 37.19 -5.27
CA GLN A 95 19.74 36.40 -4.37
C GLN A 95 18.27 36.83 -4.47
N VAL A 96 17.43 35.88 -4.88
CA VAL A 96 15.99 36.07 -5.03
C VAL A 96 15.34 35.93 -3.65
N TYR A 97 14.35 36.78 -3.35
CA TYR A 97 13.57 36.73 -2.11
C TYR A 97 12.50 35.63 -2.14
N PRO A 98 12.03 35.13 -0.98
CA PRO A 98 11.00 34.09 -0.94
C PRO A 98 9.62 34.67 -1.28
N THR A 99 8.67 33.80 -1.64
CA THR A 99 7.24 34.13 -1.75
C THR A 99 6.53 33.60 -0.51
N ILE A 100 5.78 34.45 0.18
CA ILE A 100 4.90 34.03 1.29
C ILE A 100 3.50 33.83 0.71
N ASN A 101 2.93 32.64 0.91
CA ASN A 101 1.63 32.26 0.35
C ASN A 101 0.50 32.56 1.33
N THR A 102 0.66 32.15 2.59
CA THR A 102 -0.34 32.33 3.64
C THR A 102 0.30 32.27 5.03
N PHE A 103 -0.38 32.81 6.02
CA PHE A 103 -0.05 32.59 7.42
C PHE A 103 -1.29 32.62 8.32
N TYR A 104 -1.22 31.90 9.42
CA TYR A 104 -2.20 31.92 10.51
C TYR A 104 -1.52 32.32 11.81
N THR A 105 -2.22 33.09 12.64
CA THR A 105 -1.74 33.52 13.95
C THR A 105 -2.83 33.31 14.98
N TRP A 106 -2.43 32.94 16.19
CA TRP A 106 -3.33 32.71 17.32
C TRP A 106 -2.70 33.16 18.63
N GLN A 107 -3.53 33.66 19.53
CA GLN A 107 -3.13 34.08 20.87
C GLN A 107 -4.13 33.59 21.91
N ASP A 108 -3.61 33.08 23.01
CA ASP A 108 -4.40 32.90 24.23
C ASP A 108 -4.64 34.27 24.90
N GLU A 109 -5.86 34.78 24.78
CA GLU A 109 -6.25 36.08 25.35
C GLU A 109 -6.25 36.07 26.88
N THR A 110 -6.33 34.90 27.52
CA THR A 110 -6.35 34.77 28.99
C THR A 110 -4.96 34.82 29.62
N ALA A 111 -3.92 34.58 28.82
CA ALA A 111 -2.53 34.51 29.26
C ALA A 111 -1.78 35.86 29.34
N LEU A 112 -2.46 36.98 29.07
CA LEU A 112 -1.83 38.30 29.10
C LEU A 112 -1.27 38.63 30.50
N PRO A 113 -0.02 39.14 30.61
CA PRO A 113 0.79 39.75 29.55
C PRO A 113 1.79 38.82 28.85
N GLU A 114 1.84 37.53 29.20
CA GLU A 114 2.71 36.58 28.52
C GLU A 114 2.12 36.30 27.13
N ILE A 115 2.91 36.50 26.07
CA ILE A 115 2.47 36.14 24.72
C ILE A 115 2.49 34.62 24.65
N LYS A 116 1.35 33.99 24.93
CA LYS A 116 1.12 32.57 24.65
C LYS A 116 0.36 32.45 23.34
N GLY A 117 0.95 31.72 22.39
CA GLY A 117 0.45 31.57 21.03
C GLY A 117 1.58 31.59 20.02
N GLY A 118 1.28 31.83 18.76
CA GLY A 118 2.30 31.87 17.72
C GLY A 118 1.75 32.13 16.34
N THR A 119 2.62 31.96 15.35
CA THR A 119 2.32 32.21 13.94
C THR A 119 2.94 31.14 13.08
N SER A 120 2.15 30.56 12.17
CA SER A 120 2.62 29.61 11.19
C SER A 120 2.56 30.20 9.79
N VAL A 121 3.65 30.10 9.04
CA VAL A 121 3.87 30.78 7.76
C VAL A 121 4.26 29.75 6.70
N GLN A 122 3.54 29.73 5.58
CA GLN A 122 3.86 28.89 4.43
C GLN A 122 4.34 29.75 3.26
N GLY A 123 5.34 29.26 2.54
CA GLY A 123 5.82 29.92 1.34
C GLY A 123 6.71 29.04 0.48
N THR A 124 7.24 29.64 -0.57
CA THR A 124 8.15 29.00 -1.52
C THR A 124 9.40 29.84 -1.74
N LEU A 125 10.48 29.21 -2.16
CA LEU A 125 11.72 29.87 -2.55
C LEU A 125 12.29 29.26 -3.82
N ASN A 126 13.02 30.08 -4.58
CA ASN A 126 13.76 29.66 -5.76
C ASN A 126 15.21 30.11 -5.62
N GLY A 127 16.14 29.20 -5.86
CA GLY A 127 17.57 29.43 -5.75
C GLY A 127 18.39 28.47 -6.61
N LEU A 128 19.67 28.32 -6.28
CA LEU A 128 20.51 27.28 -6.86
C LEU A 128 20.05 25.88 -6.42
N PRO A 129 20.19 24.84 -7.26
CA PRO A 129 19.89 23.45 -6.88
C PRO A 129 20.69 22.94 -5.69
N GLU A 130 20.08 22.08 -4.87
CA GLU A 130 20.69 21.38 -3.73
C GLU A 130 21.44 22.29 -2.74
N GLN A 131 20.90 23.49 -2.53
CA GLN A 131 21.54 24.56 -1.75
C GLN A 131 20.73 24.88 -0.49
N ASN A 132 21.42 25.03 0.64
CA ASN A 132 20.82 25.43 1.91
C ASN A 132 20.61 26.94 1.96
N TYR A 133 19.46 27.35 2.51
CA TYR A 133 19.10 28.73 2.75
C TYR A 133 18.49 28.92 4.14
N ARG A 134 18.69 30.10 4.71
CA ARG A 134 18.01 30.59 5.90
C ARG A 134 16.93 31.60 5.54
N ILE A 135 15.72 31.42 6.03
CA ILE A 135 14.58 32.33 5.84
C ILE A 135 14.28 33.02 7.16
N GLN A 136 14.25 34.34 7.18
CA GLN A 136 13.92 35.13 8.37
C GLN A 136 12.62 35.91 8.16
N PHE A 137 11.72 35.85 9.13
CA PHE A 137 10.39 36.43 9.07
C PHE A 137 10.29 37.68 9.93
N PHE A 138 9.57 38.70 9.42
CA PHE A 138 9.44 39.99 10.07
C PHE A 138 8.02 40.52 9.98
N ALA A 139 7.51 41.02 11.11
CA ALA A 139 6.28 41.79 11.15
C ALA A 139 6.56 43.27 10.84
N ASN A 140 5.61 43.90 10.16
CA ASN A 140 5.60 45.33 9.92
C ASN A 140 4.16 45.88 9.96
N SER A 141 4.00 47.20 10.12
CA SER A 141 2.69 47.86 10.08
C SER A 141 2.34 48.42 8.69
N SER A 142 3.12 48.09 7.66
CA SER A 142 2.90 48.55 6.29
C SER A 142 3.37 47.52 5.28
N MET A 143 2.62 47.36 4.19
CA MET A 143 3.03 46.59 3.02
C MET A 143 3.95 47.38 2.07
N ASN A 144 4.08 48.69 2.28
CA ASN A 144 4.92 49.53 1.43
C ASN A 144 6.40 49.28 1.72
N ASN A 145 7.24 49.57 0.73
CA ASN A 145 8.70 49.60 0.87
C ASN A 145 9.38 48.27 1.25
N ARG A 146 8.68 47.13 1.35
CA ARG A 146 9.28 45.80 1.62
C ARG A 146 10.30 45.87 2.76
N GLU A 147 9.77 46.02 3.96
CA GLU A 147 10.50 46.28 5.21
C GLU A 147 10.11 45.29 6.31
N GLY A 148 10.92 45.20 7.37
CA GLY A 148 10.71 44.30 8.49
C GLY A 148 11.08 44.95 9.82
N LYS A 149 10.09 45.37 10.61
CA LYS A 149 10.30 46.08 11.87
C LYS A 149 10.63 45.14 13.02
N ARG A 150 9.86 44.06 13.17
CA ARG A 150 9.97 43.15 14.32
C ARG A 150 10.30 41.76 13.80
N TYR A 151 11.46 41.25 14.20
CA TYR A 151 11.84 39.88 13.90
C TYR A 151 10.89 38.90 14.62
N LEU A 152 10.42 37.90 13.88
CA LEU A 152 9.46 36.89 14.36
C LEU A 152 10.13 35.53 14.58
N GLY A 153 11.16 35.20 13.81
CA GLY A 153 11.84 33.92 13.84
C GLY A 153 12.41 33.54 12.48
N GLU A 154 12.93 32.33 12.39
CA GLU A 154 13.60 31.81 11.19
C GLU A 154 13.43 30.31 11.01
N VAL A 155 13.63 29.84 9.78
CA VAL A 155 13.71 28.43 9.41
C VAL A 155 14.79 28.25 8.34
N ASP A 156 15.45 27.09 8.33
CA ASP A 156 16.37 26.71 7.26
C ASP A 156 15.65 25.77 6.27
N ALA A 157 15.92 25.92 4.97
CA ALA A 157 15.33 25.12 3.90
C ALA A 157 16.40 24.78 2.83
N THR A 158 16.29 23.60 2.22
CA THR A 158 17.19 23.13 1.17
C THR A 158 16.42 22.99 -0.13
N THR A 159 16.97 23.55 -1.22
CA THR A 159 16.36 23.43 -2.55
C THR A 159 16.56 22.05 -3.16
N ASP A 160 15.62 21.66 -4.01
CA ASP A 160 15.67 20.44 -4.82
C ASP A 160 16.66 20.54 -6.00
N ILE A 161 16.65 19.53 -6.87
CA ILE A 161 17.52 19.45 -8.06
C ILE A 161 17.22 20.50 -9.14
N ILE A 162 16.07 21.17 -9.09
CA ILE A 162 15.71 22.27 -10.00
C ILE A 162 15.84 23.64 -9.34
N GLY A 163 16.20 23.69 -8.05
CA GLY A 163 16.39 24.92 -7.29
C GLY A 163 15.15 25.44 -6.58
N GLY A 164 14.06 24.66 -6.50
CA GLY A 164 12.83 25.03 -5.78
C GLY A 164 12.79 24.45 -4.37
N ALA A 165 12.08 25.11 -3.45
CA ALA A 165 11.67 24.52 -2.18
C ALA A 165 10.41 25.18 -1.61
N ASP A 166 9.55 24.36 -1.01
CA ASP A 166 8.46 24.80 -0.15
C ASP A 166 8.93 24.82 1.31
N PHE A 167 8.39 25.74 2.11
CA PHE A 167 8.68 25.80 3.54
C PHE A 167 7.43 26.07 4.38
N LEU A 168 7.44 25.54 5.61
CA LEU A 168 6.48 25.82 6.66
C LEU A 168 7.25 26.24 7.93
N ALA A 169 7.10 27.49 8.34
CA ALA A 169 7.72 28.03 9.55
C ALA A 169 6.67 28.20 10.63
N ASN A 170 6.74 27.39 11.68
CA ASN A 170 5.85 27.45 12.82
C ASN A 170 6.53 28.14 14.01
N LEU A 171 6.26 29.44 14.17
CA LEU A 171 6.95 30.34 15.07
C LEU A 171 6.21 30.46 16.41
N LYS A 172 6.78 29.85 17.45
CA LYS A 172 6.27 29.92 18.82
C LYS A 172 6.50 31.31 19.43
N ASP A 173 5.54 31.77 20.23
CA ASP A 173 5.57 33.04 20.98
C ASP A 173 5.69 34.28 20.07
N ALA A 174 5.40 34.11 18.77
CA ALA A 174 5.50 35.13 17.74
C ALA A 174 4.11 35.53 17.22
N VAL A 175 3.28 36.12 18.09
CA VAL A 175 1.92 36.55 17.72
C VAL A 175 1.95 37.84 16.90
N LEU A 176 1.09 37.93 15.88
CA LEU A 176 0.83 39.16 15.13
C LEU A 176 -0.45 39.84 15.62
N THR A 177 -0.36 41.14 15.80
CA THR A 177 -1.53 41.98 16.05
C THR A 177 -2.37 42.15 14.77
N PRO A 178 -3.67 42.50 14.87
CA PRO A 178 -4.54 42.64 13.70
C PRO A 178 -4.06 43.59 12.60
N ASP A 179 -3.22 44.58 12.94
CA ASP A 179 -2.69 45.59 12.01
C ASP A 179 -1.30 45.26 11.46
N GLU A 180 -0.71 44.12 11.83
CA GLU A 180 0.60 43.69 11.36
C GLU A 180 0.50 42.81 10.10
N VAL A 181 1.44 43.02 9.18
CA VAL A 181 1.69 42.21 7.99
C VAL A 181 3.04 41.50 8.13
N ILE A 182 3.23 40.41 7.39
CA ILE A 182 4.46 39.61 7.44
C ILE A 182 5.22 39.65 6.12
N GLY A 183 6.53 39.86 6.19
CA GLY A 183 7.48 39.73 5.08
C GLY A 183 8.70 38.90 5.49
N ALA A 184 9.52 38.48 4.54
CA ALA A 184 10.68 37.63 4.82
C ALA A 184 11.91 37.93 3.94
N THR A 185 13.09 37.59 4.42
CA THR A 185 14.34 37.59 3.64
C THR A 185 14.88 36.17 3.56
N ILE A 186 15.62 35.84 2.51
CA ILE A 186 16.36 34.58 2.41
C ILE A 186 17.86 34.83 2.29
N THR A 187 18.67 34.00 2.93
CA THR A 187 20.13 34.07 2.92
C THR A 187 20.71 32.73 2.51
N SER A 188 21.55 32.69 1.48
CA SER A 188 22.26 31.47 1.11
C SER A 188 23.26 31.05 2.19
N LEU A 189 23.39 29.75 2.42
CA LEU A 189 24.29 29.18 3.43
C LEU A 189 25.41 28.38 2.76
N ASP A 190 26.63 28.41 3.28
CA ASP A 190 27.67 27.47 2.82
C ASP A 190 27.47 26.05 3.40
N PHE A 191 28.35 25.11 3.05
CA PHE A 191 28.31 23.73 3.57
C PHE A 191 28.44 23.63 5.10
N TYR A 192 28.90 24.68 5.77
CA TYR A 192 29.03 24.76 7.22
C TYR A 192 27.90 25.59 7.87
N ASN A 193 26.83 25.87 7.12
CA ASN A 193 25.72 26.73 7.52
C ASN A 193 26.12 28.18 7.85
N ASN A 194 27.24 28.67 7.31
CA ASN A 194 27.59 30.08 7.44
C ASN A 194 26.77 30.92 6.45
N PRO A 195 26.21 32.05 6.88
CA PRO A 195 25.43 32.92 6.01
C PRO A 195 26.30 33.65 5.00
N LEU A 196 25.84 33.66 3.74
CA LEU A 196 26.47 34.29 2.60
C LEU A 196 25.63 35.48 2.11
N SER A 197 24.92 35.34 0.99
CA SER A 197 24.21 36.44 0.33
C SER A 197 22.74 36.47 0.75
N THR A 198 22.29 37.58 1.33
CA THR A 198 20.89 37.86 1.67
C THR A 198 20.14 38.59 0.55
N SER A 199 18.87 38.23 0.34
CA SER A 199 17.94 38.88 -0.57
C SER A 199 17.43 40.23 -0.05
N GLU A 200 16.71 40.96 -0.90
CA GLU A 200 15.74 41.97 -0.45
C GLU A 200 14.62 41.31 0.39
N PHE A 201 13.82 42.09 1.15
CA PHE A 201 12.59 41.56 1.78
C PHE A 201 11.56 41.14 0.73
N SER A 202 10.78 40.09 0.95
CA SER A 202 9.65 39.71 0.10
C SER A 202 8.57 40.79 0.06
N PHE A 203 7.59 40.63 -0.82
CA PHE A 203 6.30 41.30 -0.63
C PHE A 203 5.67 40.80 0.68
N ALA A 204 5.06 41.73 1.43
CA ALA A 204 4.37 41.38 2.66
C ALA A 204 2.92 40.97 2.36
N ILE A 205 2.36 40.10 3.21
CA ILE A 205 0.96 39.68 3.13
C ILE A 205 0.21 39.93 4.44
N GLU A 206 -1.11 40.03 4.36
CA GLU A 206 -2.03 40.11 5.49
C GLU A 206 -2.42 38.71 5.98
N ARG A 207 -2.92 38.63 7.23
CA ARG A 207 -3.33 37.36 7.86
C ARG A 207 -4.50 36.72 7.13
N ALA A 208 -4.52 35.39 7.05
CA ALA A 208 -5.69 34.65 6.60
C ALA A 208 -6.85 34.80 7.59
N THR A 209 -8.09 34.78 7.08
CA THR A 209 -9.33 34.96 7.88
C THR A 209 -10.13 33.67 8.06
N ASP A 210 -9.64 32.55 7.52
CA ASP A 210 -10.33 31.25 7.58
C ASP A 210 -9.91 30.51 8.85
N GLU A 211 -10.89 30.18 9.69
CA GLU A 211 -10.67 29.47 10.97
C GLU A 211 -10.71 27.94 10.79
N GLY A 212 -11.21 27.47 9.64
CA GLY A 212 -11.29 26.05 9.34
C GLY A 212 -12.56 25.35 9.77
N ASP A 213 -12.46 24.03 9.67
CA ASP A 213 -13.55 23.11 10.01
C ASP A 213 -13.47 22.67 11.47
N HIS A 214 -12.33 22.92 12.14
CA HIS A 214 -12.09 22.61 13.55
C HIS A 214 -12.24 21.12 13.90
N TYR A 215 -11.98 20.24 12.93
CA TYR A 215 -11.75 18.82 13.14
C TYR A 215 -10.69 18.34 12.16
N LEU A 216 -10.00 17.27 12.54
CA LEU A 216 -9.21 16.46 11.64
C LEU A 216 -9.61 15.01 11.86
N VAL A 217 -9.65 14.26 10.76
CA VAL A 217 -10.00 12.85 10.77
C VAL A 217 -8.73 12.05 10.58
N ASN A 218 -8.49 11.08 11.45
CA ASN A 218 -7.50 10.05 11.16
C ASN A 218 -8.07 9.21 10.03
N THR A 219 -7.26 9.02 9.00
CA THR A 219 -7.61 8.16 7.88
C THR A 219 -6.62 7.01 7.80
N THR A 220 -7.04 5.95 7.12
CA THR A 220 -6.08 5.03 6.57
C THR A 220 -5.19 5.73 5.56
N LEU A 221 -4.19 4.98 5.15
CA LEU A 221 -3.28 5.30 4.08
C LEU A 221 -3.98 5.43 2.72
N ALA A 222 -5.24 5.03 2.58
CA ALA A 222 -6.03 5.20 1.37
C ALA A 222 -6.96 6.43 1.46
N GLY A 223 -6.81 7.25 2.49
CA GLY A 223 -7.68 8.39 2.77
C GLY A 223 -9.06 8.00 3.33
N ILE A 224 -9.25 6.72 3.69
CA ILE A 224 -10.53 6.25 4.24
C ILE A 224 -10.59 6.62 5.72
N PRO A 225 -11.62 7.32 6.19
CA PRO A 225 -11.77 7.61 7.60
C PRO A 225 -11.67 6.40 8.52
N LEU A 226 -10.93 6.52 9.62
CA LEU A 226 -10.95 5.53 10.67
C LEU A 226 -12.32 5.54 11.36
N HIS A 227 -12.91 4.36 11.58
CA HIS A 227 -14.28 4.28 12.08
C HIS A 227 -14.55 2.94 12.77
N TRP A 228 -15.50 2.90 13.70
CA TRP A 228 -16.05 1.63 14.17
C TRP A 228 -17.10 1.09 13.20
N LYS A 229 -17.12 -0.23 13.06
CA LYS A 229 -18.16 -0.94 12.31
C LYS A 229 -19.57 -0.55 12.77
N ASN A 230 -20.34 0.05 11.88
CA ASN A 230 -21.68 0.57 12.18
C ASN A 230 -21.72 1.52 13.39
N GLY A 231 -20.62 2.17 13.74
CA GLY A 231 -20.56 3.04 14.91
C GLY A 231 -20.36 2.38 16.27
N ASN A 232 -20.23 1.05 16.33
CA ASN A 232 -20.22 0.34 17.61
C ASN A 232 -18.80 0.02 18.06
N GLY A 233 -18.42 0.53 19.22
CA GLY A 233 -17.19 0.16 19.91
C GLY A 233 -17.49 -0.29 21.34
N ASP A 234 -16.62 -1.07 21.94
CA ASP A 234 -16.77 -1.59 23.29
C ASP A 234 -15.50 -1.39 24.09
N TYR A 235 -15.56 -1.16 25.40
CA TYR A 235 -14.36 -0.89 26.20
C TYR A 235 -14.43 -1.51 27.60
N GLU A 236 -13.28 -1.80 28.18
CA GLU A 236 -13.14 -2.33 29.55
C GLU A 236 -12.31 -1.37 30.40
N ILE A 237 -12.80 -1.02 31.59
CA ILE A 237 -12.05 -0.18 32.52
C ILE A 237 -11.25 -1.08 33.44
N PHE A 238 -9.94 -1.16 33.21
CA PHE A 238 -9.06 -1.91 34.08
C PHE A 238 -8.70 -1.08 35.32
N GLY A 239 -8.72 -1.72 36.49
CA GLY A 239 -8.24 -1.10 37.72
C GLY A 239 -6.75 -0.70 37.60
N PRO A 240 -6.21 0.12 38.52
CA PRO A 240 -4.80 0.49 38.47
C PRO A 240 -3.93 -0.77 38.42
N VAL A 241 -2.90 -0.77 37.58
CA VAL A 241 -1.91 -1.85 37.51
C VAL A 241 -1.37 -2.04 38.94
N GLN A 242 -1.76 -3.13 39.61
CA GLN A 242 -1.56 -3.29 41.05
C GLN A 242 -0.07 -3.32 41.37
N THR A 243 0.43 -2.24 41.97
CA THR A 243 1.68 -2.26 42.73
C THR A 243 1.37 -1.95 44.18
N SER A 244 2.19 -2.48 45.08
CA SER A 244 2.06 -2.25 46.53
C SER A 244 2.49 -0.83 46.97
N ILE A 245 2.72 0.09 46.01
CA ILE A 245 3.49 1.33 46.22
C ILE A 245 2.98 2.57 45.45
N GLY A 246 1.98 2.47 44.56
CA GLY A 246 1.55 3.59 43.70
C GLY A 246 0.26 4.33 44.12
N GLU A 247 0.13 5.61 43.74
CA GLU A 247 -1.09 6.40 43.90
C GLU A 247 -2.25 5.79 43.09
N GLN A 248 -3.40 5.63 43.75
CA GLN A 248 -4.62 5.12 43.11
C GLN A 248 -5.27 6.22 42.26
N PRO A 249 -6.04 5.85 41.20
CA PRO A 249 -6.82 6.82 40.45
C PRO A 249 -7.77 7.59 41.38
N PRO A 250 -8.16 8.83 41.04
CA PRO A 250 -9.05 9.63 41.88
C PRO A 250 -10.39 8.93 42.10
N ALA A 251 -11.03 9.20 43.24
CA ALA A 251 -12.34 8.63 43.55
C ALA A 251 -13.34 8.98 42.44
N GLY A 252 -14.06 7.98 41.91
CA GLY A 252 -15.00 8.16 40.81
C GLY A 252 -14.39 8.08 39.41
N PHE A 253 -13.11 7.74 39.26
CA PHE A 253 -12.43 7.59 37.96
C PHE A 253 -13.24 6.78 36.92
N ALA A 254 -13.68 5.58 37.27
CA ALA A 254 -14.43 4.73 36.35
C ALA A 254 -15.77 5.36 35.89
N ASN A 255 -16.43 6.15 36.75
CA ASN A 255 -17.66 6.86 36.40
C ASN A 255 -17.37 8.04 35.48
N ALA A 256 -16.27 8.77 35.71
CA ALA A 256 -15.84 9.86 34.85
C ALA A 256 -15.45 9.35 33.45
N VAL A 257 -14.76 8.22 33.38
CA VAL A 257 -14.43 7.54 32.11
C VAL A 257 -15.71 7.16 31.35
N GLU A 258 -16.64 6.49 32.03
CA GLU A 258 -17.92 6.08 31.44
C GLU A 258 -18.71 7.29 30.90
N THR A 259 -18.75 8.38 31.66
CA THR A 259 -19.41 9.63 31.22
C THR A 259 -18.74 10.26 29.99
N GLY A 260 -17.42 10.13 29.86
CA GLY A 260 -16.67 10.58 28.68
C GLY A 260 -17.06 9.80 27.41
N PHE A 261 -17.14 8.46 27.49
CA PHE A 261 -17.64 7.63 26.37
C PHE A 261 -19.13 7.85 26.08
N ASP A 262 -19.95 8.07 27.11
CA ASP A 262 -21.38 8.39 26.97
C ASP A 262 -21.59 9.70 26.20
N THR A 263 -20.66 10.65 26.33
CA THR A 263 -20.73 11.94 25.63
C THR A 263 -20.68 11.74 24.11
N TRP A 264 -19.85 10.82 23.60
CA TRP A 264 -19.81 10.44 22.19
C TRP A 264 -20.97 9.53 21.79
N SER A 265 -21.41 8.64 22.68
CA SER A 265 -22.57 7.76 22.44
C SER A 265 -23.91 8.50 22.40
N ALA A 266 -23.93 9.79 22.70
CA ALA A 266 -25.07 10.66 22.47
C ALA A 266 -25.27 11.00 20.98
N LEU A 267 -24.24 10.82 20.14
CA LEU A 267 -24.32 10.99 18.69
C LEU A 267 -25.08 9.84 18.05
N GLU A 268 -25.84 10.13 16.99
CA GLU A 268 -26.62 9.12 16.26
C GLU A 268 -25.74 8.04 15.60
N GLN A 269 -24.50 8.38 15.26
CA GLN A 269 -23.58 7.50 14.55
C GLN A 269 -22.74 6.60 15.45
N LEU A 270 -22.69 6.86 16.76
CA LEU A 270 -21.76 6.17 17.67
C LEU A 270 -22.49 5.50 18.82
N THR A 271 -22.02 4.33 19.21
CA THR A 271 -22.48 3.64 20.41
C THR A 271 -21.30 2.94 21.05
N TYR A 272 -20.85 3.45 22.19
CA TYR A 272 -19.77 2.86 22.97
C TYR A 272 -20.32 2.10 24.18
N THR A 273 -19.96 0.82 24.28
CA THR A 273 -20.51 -0.09 25.29
C THR A 273 -19.43 -0.54 26.26
N LYS A 274 -19.61 -0.25 27.55
CA LYS A 274 -18.76 -0.79 28.59
C LYS A 274 -18.98 -2.29 28.79
N LYS A 275 -17.90 -3.07 28.78
CA LYS A 275 -17.91 -4.51 29.11
C LYS A 275 -17.53 -4.74 30.58
N GLU A 276 -18.11 -5.79 31.16
CA GLU A 276 -17.81 -6.23 32.53
C GLU A 276 -16.54 -7.09 32.54
N LEU A 277 -15.62 -6.79 33.46
CA LEU A 277 -14.33 -7.48 33.56
C LEU A 277 -14.51 -8.99 33.79
N SER A 278 -13.88 -9.81 32.94
CA SER A 278 -13.81 -11.25 33.19
C SER A 278 -12.86 -11.55 34.37
N ILE A 279 -13.36 -12.29 35.37
CA ILE A 279 -12.69 -12.61 36.64
C ILE A 279 -11.35 -13.37 36.52
N THR A 280 -10.90 -13.70 35.31
CA THR A 280 -9.61 -14.37 35.03
C THR A 280 -8.51 -13.43 34.53
N ASN A 281 -8.79 -12.17 34.20
CA ASN A 281 -7.88 -11.28 33.45
C ASN A 281 -7.08 -10.30 34.32
N PHE A 282 -6.38 -10.78 35.35
CA PHE A 282 -5.40 -9.94 36.05
C PHE A 282 -4.07 -9.89 35.25
N GLY A 283 -3.99 -9.11 34.16
CA GLY A 283 -2.70 -9.00 33.47
C GLY A 283 -2.60 -8.36 32.08
N HIS A 284 -3.63 -7.74 31.51
CA HIS A 284 -3.48 -7.11 30.20
C HIS A 284 -2.86 -5.73 30.34
N ALA A 285 -1.69 -5.57 29.71
CA ALA A 285 -0.91 -4.33 29.71
C ALA A 285 -1.27 -3.54 28.45
N PHE A 286 -1.41 -2.21 28.60
CA PHE A 286 -1.59 -1.29 27.48
C PHE A 286 -0.63 -1.63 26.34
N GLY A 287 -1.15 -1.77 25.12
CA GLY A 287 -0.37 -1.57 23.93
C GLY A 287 -0.12 -2.75 23.01
N ASN A 288 -0.62 -3.95 23.33
CA ASN A 288 -0.66 -5.08 22.40
C ASN A 288 -2.08 -5.20 21.84
N ALA A 289 -2.22 -5.38 20.52
CA ALA A 289 -3.51 -5.66 19.92
C ALA A 289 -3.98 -7.05 20.40
N ASP A 290 -4.94 -7.07 21.30
CA ASP A 290 -5.46 -8.28 21.94
C ASP A 290 -6.99 -8.44 21.75
N GLY A 291 -7.61 -7.50 21.03
CA GLY A 291 -9.04 -7.45 20.77
C GLY A 291 -9.84 -6.97 21.98
N ILE A 292 -9.17 -6.44 23.01
CA ILE A 292 -9.78 -5.88 24.21
C ILE A 292 -9.39 -4.41 24.29
N ASN A 293 -10.38 -3.54 24.14
CA ASN A 293 -10.15 -2.10 24.20
C ASN A 293 -10.06 -1.64 25.66
N ASN A 294 -8.83 -1.55 26.20
CA ASN A 294 -8.62 -1.31 27.62
C ASN A 294 -8.51 0.18 27.95
N VAL A 295 -9.11 0.60 29.08
CA VAL A 295 -8.82 1.88 29.72
C VAL A 295 -8.00 1.63 30.99
N VAL A 296 -6.75 2.06 31.01
CA VAL A 296 -5.76 1.70 32.04
C VAL A 296 -5.18 2.93 32.75
N TRP A 297 -4.88 2.80 34.04
CA TRP A 297 -4.22 3.82 34.85
C TRP A 297 -2.79 3.43 35.22
N TYR A 298 -1.82 4.27 34.86
CA TYR A 298 -0.41 4.11 35.22
C TYR A 298 -0.04 5.07 36.35
N PRO A 299 0.22 4.57 37.57
CA PRO A 299 0.27 5.39 38.77
C PRO A 299 1.55 6.22 38.93
N THR A 300 2.61 5.95 38.17
CA THR A 300 3.88 6.68 38.27
C THR A 300 4.47 7.02 36.92
N SER A 301 5.24 8.12 36.87
CA SER A 301 5.99 8.54 35.68
C SER A 301 6.93 7.46 35.14
N GLU A 302 7.61 6.70 36.02
CA GLU A 302 8.51 5.61 35.63
C GLU A 302 7.74 4.48 34.92
N MET A 303 6.60 4.06 35.49
CA MET A 303 5.76 3.02 34.86
C MET A 303 5.17 3.49 33.54
N TRP A 304 4.81 4.77 33.45
CA TRP A 304 4.33 5.39 32.22
C TRP A 304 5.38 5.33 31.11
N GLU A 305 6.60 5.81 31.37
CA GLU A 305 7.68 5.77 30.37
C GLU A 305 8.03 4.33 29.97
N ASP A 306 8.14 3.42 30.94
CA ASP A 306 8.51 2.02 30.70
C ASP A 306 7.44 1.25 29.91
N SER A 307 6.15 1.50 30.17
CA SER A 307 5.05 0.72 29.59
C SER A 307 4.49 1.35 28.32
N ILE A 308 4.42 2.68 28.27
CA ILE A 308 3.78 3.43 27.17
C ILE A 308 4.81 3.89 26.14
N GLY A 309 6.03 4.20 26.58
CA GLY A 309 7.08 4.80 25.74
C GLY A 309 6.83 6.28 25.43
N ALA A 310 5.88 6.93 26.11
CA ALA A 310 5.56 8.33 25.93
C ALA A 310 6.27 9.23 26.97
N PRO A 311 6.65 10.48 26.63
CA PRO A 311 7.22 11.42 27.58
C PRO A 311 6.33 11.66 28.80
N THR A 312 6.93 11.93 29.96
CA THR A 312 6.22 12.25 31.22
C THR A 312 5.31 13.47 31.18
N ASN A 313 5.45 14.32 30.18
CA ASN A 313 4.57 15.47 29.97
C ASN A 313 3.33 15.17 29.11
N VAL A 314 3.13 13.92 28.72
CA VAL A 314 1.91 13.44 28.07
C VAL A 314 0.90 13.02 29.16
N VAL A 315 -0.34 13.48 29.02
CA VAL A 315 -1.40 13.33 30.03
C VAL A 315 -2.14 12.00 29.88
N ALA A 316 -2.44 11.61 28.65
CA ALA A 316 -3.01 10.33 28.27
C ALA A 316 -2.60 9.96 26.85
N VAL A 317 -2.78 8.69 26.47
CA VAL A 317 -2.51 8.19 25.12
C VAL A 317 -3.63 7.24 24.74
N THR A 318 -4.26 7.48 23.60
CA THR A 318 -5.08 6.50 22.88
C THR A 318 -4.27 5.87 21.77
N ARG A 319 -4.15 4.54 21.81
CA ARG A 319 -3.44 3.74 20.82
C ARG A 319 -4.47 3.00 19.98
N VAL A 320 -4.64 3.49 18.75
CA VAL A 320 -5.61 2.97 17.80
C VAL A 320 -4.97 1.88 16.93
N ARG A 321 -5.72 0.83 16.64
CA ARG A 321 -5.45 -0.20 15.63
C ARG A 321 -6.66 -0.29 14.72
N TYR A 322 -6.39 -0.38 13.44
CA TYR A 322 -7.42 -0.33 12.42
C TYR A 322 -7.01 -1.13 11.21
N ASN A 323 -8.00 -1.60 10.47
CA ASN A 323 -7.81 -2.20 9.18
C ASN A 323 -7.45 -1.10 8.18
N ALA A 324 -6.22 -1.13 7.67
CA ALA A 324 -5.69 -0.09 6.78
C ALA A 324 -6.42 0.02 5.43
N LEU A 325 -7.27 -0.94 5.08
CA LEU A 325 -7.94 -1.04 3.78
C LEU A 325 -9.35 -0.48 3.78
N ASN A 326 -10.03 -0.52 4.92
CA ASN A 326 -11.37 0.05 5.06
C ASN A 326 -11.47 1.10 6.18
N GLY A 327 -10.46 1.25 7.03
CA GLY A 327 -10.48 2.15 8.17
C GLY A 327 -11.23 1.62 9.40
N GLU A 328 -11.70 0.37 9.38
CA GLU A 328 -12.43 -0.22 10.51
C GLU A 328 -11.49 -0.37 11.71
N LEU A 329 -11.83 0.26 12.83
CA LEU A 329 -11.14 0.11 14.11
C LEU A 329 -11.32 -1.32 14.62
N ILE A 330 -10.22 -1.95 15.02
CA ILE A 330 -10.21 -3.35 15.47
C ILE A 330 -9.81 -3.47 16.94
N ASP A 331 -9.01 -2.54 17.44
CA ASP A 331 -8.49 -2.53 18.81
C ASP A 331 -8.05 -1.10 19.17
N VAL A 332 -8.47 -0.59 20.32
CA VAL A 332 -8.18 0.76 20.78
C VAL A 332 -7.98 0.77 22.30
N ASP A 333 -6.73 0.92 22.71
CA ASP A 333 -6.34 1.05 24.12
C ASP A 333 -6.19 2.53 24.52
N LEU A 334 -6.57 2.86 25.76
CA LEU A 334 -6.42 4.19 26.36
C LEU A 334 -5.64 4.06 27.68
N ALA A 335 -4.56 4.82 27.84
CA ALA A 335 -3.82 4.91 29.10
C ALA A 335 -3.79 6.33 29.67
N PHE A 336 -3.98 6.41 30.98
CA PHE A 336 -3.81 7.63 31.78
C PHE A 336 -2.44 7.67 32.45
N ASN A 337 -1.76 8.81 32.35
CA ASN A 337 -0.58 9.10 33.15
C ASN A 337 -1.01 9.62 34.53
N GLY A 338 -0.73 8.86 35.58
CA GLY A 338 -1.05 9.24 36.96
C GLY A 338 -0.19 10.37 37.52
N GLU A 339 0.98 10.64 36.93
CA GLU A 339 1.90 11.69 37.35
C GLU A 339 2.40 12.55 36.17
N PRO A 340 1.52 13.25 35.44
CA PRO A 340 1.95 14.06 34.32
C PRO A 340 2.75 15.28 34.79
N ILE A 341 3.85 15.58 34.10
CA ILE A 341 4.78 16.66 34.45
C ILE A 341 4.61 17.84 33.49
N SER A 342 4.49 19.05 34.03
CA SER A 342 4.38 20.26 33.23
C SER A 342 5.65 20.56 32.43
N LEU A 343 5.51 20.73 31.11
CA LEU A 343 6.57 21.29 30.24
C LEU A 343 6.96 22.73 30.61
N ALA A 344 6.10 23.46 31.31
CA ALA A 344 6.33 24.85 31.71
C ALA A 344 7.04 24.97 33.08
N GLY A 345 7.48 23.85 33.67
CA GLY A 345 8.18 23.85 34.96
C GLY A 345 7.26 24.09 36.16
N LEU A 346 5.94 23.90 36.01
CA LEU A 346 4.96 24.03 37.09
C LEU A 346 4.92 22.82 38.06
N GLY A 347 5.76 21.81 37.81
CA GLY A 347 5.79 20.57 38.58
C GLY A 347 4.80 19.53 38.06
N GLN A 348 4.43 18.60 38.94
CA GLN A 348 3.48 17.52 38.67
C GLN A 348 2.04 18.04 38.70
N PHE A 349 1.23 17.62 37.74
CA PHE A 349 -0.21 17.82 37.74
C PHE A 349 -0.93 16.69 38.47
N TYR A 350 -2.10 16.99 39.03
CA TYR A 350 -2.94 16.03 39.75
C TYR A 350 -4.32 15.92 39.11
N TRP A 351 -5.01 14.83 39.42
CA TRP A 351 -6.29 14.47 38.79
C TRP A 351 -7.50 14.65 39.72
N ALA A 352 -8.63 15.00 39.13
CA ALA A 352 -9.93 15.15 39.79
C ALA A 352 -11.08 14.63 38.91
N THR A 353 -12.22 14.39 39.54
CA THR A 353 -13.48 13.94 38.91
C THR A 353 -14.65 14.87 39.26
N ASP A 354 -14.36 16.01 39.87
CA ASP A 354 -15.33 16.94 40.47
C ASP A 354 -15.22 18.37 39.94
N GLY A 355 -14.46 18.59 38.85
CA GLY A 355 -14.25 19.91 38.25
C GLY A 355 -13.39 20.86 39.10
N SER A 356 -12.52 20.33 39.97
CA SER A 356 -11.55 21.11 40.75
C SER A 356 -10.71 22.04 39.87
N SER A 357 -10.66 23.34 40.20
CA SER A 357 -9.96 24.37 39.40
C SER A 357 -8.43 24.26 39.41
N ASP A 358 -7.86 23.42 40.27
CA ASP A 358 -6.42 23.24 40.47
C ASP A 358 -5.93 21.85 40.02
N LYS A 359 -6.78 21.06 39.34
CA LYS A 359 -6.47 19.70 38.87
C LYS A 359 -6.93 19.47 37.43
N LEU A 360 -6.35 18.47 36.78
CA LEU A 360 -6.83 17.95 35.49
C LEU A 360 -8.12 17.16 35.73
N ASP A 361 -9.12 17.36 34.87
CA ASP A 361 -10.40 16.67 34.96
C ASP A 361 -10.36 15.36 34.16
N VAL A 362 -10.68 14.25 34.82
CA VAL A 362 -10.66 12.91 34.20
C VAL A 362 -11.68 12.81 33.06
N GLN A 363 -12.90 13.36 33.24
CA GLN A 363 -13.92 13.27 32.20
C GLN A 363 -13.49 14.07 30.97
N ASN A 364 -12.96 15.28 31.13
CA ASN A 364 -12.44 16.09 30.02
C ASN A 364 -11.44 15.29 29.17
N VAL A 365 -10.41 14.73 29.82
CA VAL A 365 -9.40 13.92 29.13
C VAL A 365 -10.04 12.67 28.51
N THR A 366 -10.92 11.95 29.21
CA THR A 366 -11.60 10.81 28.58
C THR A 366 -12.41 11.22 27.35
N THR A 367 -13.14 12.33 27.39
CA THR A 367 -13.92 12.80 26.23
C THR A 367 -13.00 13.11 25.06
N HIS A 368 -11.83 13.72 25.28
CA HIS A 368 -10.82 13.91 24.24
C HIS A 368 -10.30 12.58 23.66
N GLU A 369 -9.82 11.69 24.51
CA GLU A 369 -9.26 10.39 24.11
C GLU A 369 -10.32 9.50 23.41
N ALA A 370 -11.57 9.56 23.85
CA ALA A 370 -12.70 8.89 23.19
C ALA A 370 -13.01 9.46 21.79
N GLY A 371 -12.54 10.66 21.46
CA GLY A 371 -12.61 11.16 20.09
C GLY A 371 -11.63 10.47 19.15
N HIS A 372 -10.43 10.10 19.61
CA HIS A 372 -9.54 9.19 18.86
C HIS A 372 -10.15 7.81 18.71
N TYR A 373 -10.88 7.36 19.73
CA TYR A 373 -11.71 6.16 19.68
C TYR A 373 -12.79 6.25 18.58
N GLY A 374 -13.21 7.45 18.18
CA GLY A 374 -14.11 7.70 17.05
C GLY A 374 -13.43 7.91 15.70
N GLY A 375 -12.10 7.88 15.63
CA GLY A 375 -11.33 8.12 14.41
C GLY A 375 -10.90 9.57 14.18
N LEU A 376 -11.08 10.47 15.16
CA LEU A 376 -10.61 11.87 15.05
C LEU A 376 -9.14 12.01 15.43
N ARG A 377 -8.50 13.08 14.93
CA ARG A 377 -7.11 13.45 15.21
C ARG A 377 -7.05 14.70 16.08
N ASP A 378 -5.94 14.85 16.79
CA ASP A 378 -5.62 16.08 17.51
C ASP A 378 -5.65 17.32 16.62
N LEU A 379 -6.10 18.42 17.21
CA LEU A 379 -6.01 19.76 16.68
C LEU A 379 -5.03 20.60 17.51
N TYR A 380 -4.37 21.52 16.83
CA TYR A 380 -3.44 22.45 17.45
C TYR A 380 -3.62 23.85 16.87
N ASN A 381 -3.07 24.87 17.55
CA ASN A 381 -3.08 26.25 17.09
C ASN A 381 -1.68 26.67 16.59
N PRO A 382 -1.59 27.72 15.76
CA PRO A 382 -0.29 28.26 15.32
C PRO A 382 0.66 28.54 16.51
N GLY A 383 1.90 28.09 16.38
CA GLY A 383 2.92 28.13 17.45
C GLY A 383 3.05 26.81 18.26
N ASP A 384 2.07 25.92 18.17
CA ASP A 384 2.13 24.60 18.81
C ASP A 384 3.00 23.63 18.00
N PHE A 385 3.84 22.83 18.66
CA PHE A 385 4.84 22.00 17.97
C PHE A 385 4.25 21.06 16.91
N ALA A 386 3.09 20.45 17.19
CA ALA A 386 2.41 19.50 16.29
C ALA A 386 1.42 20.17 15.31
N TYR A 387 1.45 21.50 15.20
CA TYR A 387 0.56 22.25 14.31
C TYR A 387 0.84 21.98 12.82
N LEU A 388 -0.23 21.71 12.08
CA LEU A 388 -0.22 21.64 10.62
C LEU A 388 -1.05 22.79 10.04
N LEU A 389 -0.65 23.29 8.87
CA LEU A 389 -1.28 24.46 8.26
C LEU A 389 -2.78 24.26 7.96
N GLU A 390 -3.21 23.03 7.67
CA GLU A 390 -4.60 22.65 7.44
C GLU A 390 -5.50 22.85 8.67
N MET A 391 -4.92 22.83 9.89
CA MET A 391 -5.66 23.06 11.13
C MET A 391 -6.13 24.52 11.26
N LYS A 392 -5.52 25.46 10.55
CA LYS A 392 -5.85 26.89 10.58
C LYS A 392 -5.77 27.46 12.01
N ASN A 393 -6.64 28.37 12.45
CA ASN A 393 -6.54 28.96 13.79
C ASN A 393 -7.83 28.77 14.61
N ASN A 394 -7.77 29.11 15.89
CA ASN A 394 -8.92 29.12 16.80
C ASN A 394 -9.48 27.72 17.17
N ASN A 395 -8.63 26.69 17.24
CA ASN A 395 -9.04 25.31 17.53
C ASN A 395 -9.28 25.01 19.02
N GLN A 396 -8.96 25.91 19.93
CA GLN A 396 -8.93 25.67 21.39
C GLN A 396 -10.29 25.26 22.00
N LEU A 397 -11.39 25.54 21.32
CA LEU A 397 -12.74 25.18 21.78
C LEU A 397 -13.14 23.75 21.40
N ALA A 398 -12.49 23.14 20.41
CA ALA A 398 -12.77 21.77 20.02
C ALA A 398 -12.36 20.80 21.14
N THR A 399 -13.16 19.75 21.35
CA THR A 399 -12.81 18.66 22.26
C THR A 399 -11.49 18.03 21.85
N MET A 400 -11.26 17.90 20.54
CA MET A 400 -10.02 17.35 19.97
C MET A 400 -8.80 18.28 20.01
N TYR A 401 -8.86 19.44 20.67
CA TYR A 401 -7.66 20.25 20.88
C TYR A 401 -6.67 19.52 21.80
N GLY A 402 -5.47 19.21 21.30
CA GLY A 402 -4.46 18.35 21.98
C GLY A 402 -3.77 18.99 23.20
N ARG A 403 -4.38 20.02 23.79
CA ARG A 403 -3.94 20.63 25.05
C ARG A 403 -5.11 20.79 26.00
N ILE A 404 -4.80 20.57 27.28
CA ILE A 404 -5.71 20.74 28.40
C ILE A 404 -5.08 21.67 29.44
N ASP A 405 -5.90 22.57 29.98
CA ASP A 405 -5.54 23.40 31.12
C ASP A 405 -6.03 22.79 32.44
N VAL A 406 -5.32 23.12 33.52
CA VAL A 406 -5.74 22.77 34.87
C VAL A 406 -7.05 23.49 35.21
N GLY A 407 -8.05 22.75 35.72
CA GLY A 407 -9.38 23.26 36.00
C GLY A 407 -10.30 23.38 34.78
N GLU A 408 -9.86 22.90 33.61
CA GLU A 408 -10.65 22.91 32.40
C GLU A 408 -11.75 21.84 32.44
N THR A 409 -13.02 22.25 32.28
CA THR A 409 -14.17 21.33 32.26
C THR A 409 -15.13 21.56 31.09
N TYR A 410 -14.85 22.51 30.20
CA TYR A 410 -15.77 22.88 29.12
C TYR A 410 -15.74 21.90 27.94
N LYS A 411 -14.67 21.10 27.79
CA LYS A 411 -14.55 20.00 26.82
C LYS A 411 -15.06 18.65 27.36
N ASN A 412 -15.82 18.68 28.45
CA ASN A 412 -16.60 17.52 28.92
C ASN A 412 -17.82 17.23 28.01
N SER A 413 -18.04 18.07 26.99
CA SER A 413 -19.08 17.97 25.97
C SER A 413 -18.49 18.23 24.59
N LEU A 414 -19.12 17.68 23.55
CA LEU A 414 -18.73 17.90 22.16
C LEU A 414 -19.12 19.29 21.67
N HIS A 415 -18.27 19.90 20.86
CA HIS A 415 -18.54 21.17 20.20
C HIS A 415 -18.99 20.94 18.73
N PRO A 416 -19.96 21.73 18.22
CA PRO A 416 -20.83 22.64 18.96
C PRO A 416 -21.75 21.87 19.92
N GLY A 417 -21.82 22.34 21.16
CA GLY A 417 -22.70 21.81 22.18
C GLY A 417 -24.10 22.41 22.10
N SER A 418 -25.04 21.84 22.86
CA SER A 418 -26.45 22.27 22.88
C SER A 418 -26.68 23.74 23.28
N SER A 419 -25.68 24.40 23.87
CA SER A 419 -25.73 25.81 24.28
C SER A 419 -25.01 26.77 23.32
N ASP A 420 -24.36 26.26 22.27
CA ASP A 420 -23.56 27.06 21.35
C ASP A 420 -24.41 27.75 20.26
N PRO A 421 -23.94 28.86 19.66
CA PRO A 421 -24.77 29.74 18.84
C PRO A 421 -25.14 29.26 17.42
N GLU A 422 -24.79 28.02 17.02
CA GLU A 422 -25.10 27.50 15.68
C GLU A 422 -26.47 26.78 15.64
N TRP A 423 -27.15 26.86 14.49
CA TRP A 423 -28.56 26.50 14.30
C TRP A 423 -28.81 24.98 14.41
N LEU A 424 -28.85 24.43 15.63
CA LEU A 424 -29.19 23.03 15.89
C LEU A 424 -30.70 22.77 15.74
N SER A 425 -31.10 22.10 14.67
CA SER A 425 -32.27 21.20 14.73
C SER A 425 -31.92 19.72 14.55
N ASN A 426 -30.75 19.42 13.99
CA ASN A 426 -30.34 18.05 13.69
C ASN A 426 -28.81 17.91 13.78
N GLN A 427 -28.32 16.97 14.59
CA GLN A 427 -26.89 16.72 14.76
C GLN A 427 -26.21 16.25 13.46
N LEU A 428 -26.94 15.54 12.59
CA LEU A 428 -26.43 15.05 11.30
C LEU A 428 -26.14 16.17 10.29
N GLU A 429 -26.61 17.40 10.53
CA GLU A 429 -26.39 18.55 9.62
C GLU A 429 -25.21 19.43 10.06
N ILE A 430 -24.56 19.13 11.19
CA ILE A 430 -23.41 19.88 11.67
C ILE A 430 -22.17 19.50 10.85
N THR A 431 -21.45 20.48 10.32
CA THR A 431 -20.28 20.22 9.44
C THR A 431 -18.97 20.75 10.01
N LYS A 432 -18.94 21.16 11.27
CA LYS A 432 -17.75 21.72 11.94
C LYS A 432 -17.55 21.11 13.33
N TYR A 433 -16.34 21.26 13.84
CA TYR A 433 -15.89 20.79 15.14
C TYR A 433 -16.07 19.28 15.32
N ASP A 434 -16.15 18.82 16.56
CA ASP A 434 -16.15 17.42 16.95
C ASP A 434 -17.29 16.64 16.27
N VAL A 435 -18.51 17.19 16.29
CA VAL A 435 -19.68 16.57 15.67
C VAL A 435 -19.55 16.55 14.14
N GLY A 436 -19.06 17.64 13.55
CA GLY A 436 -18.79 17.72 12.12
C GLY A 436 -17.76 16.69 11.66
N GLY A 437 -16.75 16.42 12.48
CA GLY A 437 -15.76 15.37 12.22
C GLY A 437 -16.38 13.99 12.16
N ILE A 438 -17.22 13.62 13.13
CA ILE A 438 -17.91 12.31 13.11
C ILE A 438 -18.89 12.22 11.95
N ASN A 439 -19.65 13.28 11.66
CA ASN A 439 -20.52 13.32 10.49
C ASN A 439 -19.70 13.12 9.20
N TYR A 440 -18.59 13.85 9.05
CA TYR A 440 -17.69 13.69 7.92
C TYR A 440 -17.18 12.25 7.79
N ILE A 441 -16.76 11.60 8.89
CA ILE A 441 -16.33 10.20 8.88
C ILE A 441 -17.43 9.36 8.24
N TYR A 442 -18.61 9.30 8.86
CA TYR A 442 -19.69 8.40 8.45
C TYR A 442 -20.37 8.77 7.13
N ASP A 443 -20.28 10.03 6.68
CA ASP A 443 -20.72 10.47 5.36
C ASP A 443 -19.72 10.13 4.24
N ASN A 444 -18.43 9.91 4.59
CA ASN A 444 -17.34 9.63 3.65
C ASN A 444 -16.78 8.19 3.77
N LEU A 445 -17.39 7.35 4.60
CA LEU A 445 -17.22 5.90 4.51
C LEU A 445 -17.88 5.43 3.22
N GLY A 446 -17.15 5.58 2.11
CA GLY A 446 -17.53 5.00 0.85
C GLY A 446 -17.52 3.48 0.99
N ASP A 447 -18.70 2.90 0.94
CA ASP A 447 -18.97 1.48 0.75
C ASP A 447 -18.28 0.96 -0.54
N ILE A 448 -16.94 0.85 -0.59
CA ILE A 448 -16.24 0.20 -1.71
C ILE A 448 -16.35 -1.31 -1.51
N TYR A 449 -17.55 -1.79 -1.78
CA TYR A 449 -17.84 -3.19 -1.94
C TYR A 449 -17.68 -3.57 -3.41
N TYR A 450 -17.49 -4.86 -3.65
CA TYR A 450 -17.35 -5.39 -4.99
C TYR A 450 -18.58 -6.18 -5.41
N ASP A 451 -19.02 -5.94 -6.64
CA ASP A 451 -19.88 -6.86 -7.36
C ASP A 451 -18.97 -7.74 -8.22
N ILE A 452 -18.87 -9.02 -7.85
CA ILE A 452 -17.97 -9.98 -8.50
C ILE A 452 -18.80 -10.99 -9.29
N VAL A 453 -18.50 -11.14 -10.58
CA VAL A 453 -19.05 -12.23 -11.39
C VAL A 453 -17.94 -13.20 -11.79
N LEU A 454 -18.12 -14.46 -11.38
CA LEU A 454 -17.20 -15.56 -11.69
C LEU A 454 -17.63 -16.22 -13.00
N VAL A 455 -16.75 -16.30 -13.99
CA VAL A 455 -17.10 -16.81 -15.32
C VAL A 455 -16.33 -18.09 -15.60
N PHE A 456 -17.05 -19.21 -15.74
CA PHE A 456 -16.46 -20.53 -15.96
C PHE A 456 -16.46 -20.92 -17.44
N ASP A 457 -15.32 -21.39 -17.95
CA ASP A 457 -15.21 -22.05 -19.25
C ASP A 457 -15.53 -23.55 -19.15
N GLY A 458 -16.59 -23.99 -19.82
CA GLY A 458 -17.02 -25.39 -19.84
C GLY A 458 -16.67 -26.14 -21.12
N THR A 459 -15.79 -25.59 -21.97
CA THR A 459 -15.42 -26.19 -23.26
C THR A 459 -14.51 -27.42 -23.08
N THR A 460 -14.51 -28.31 -24.08
CA THR A 460 -13.81 -29.60 -24.00
C THR A 460 -12.30 -29.45 -23.80
N ASN A 461 -11.67 -28.44 -24.39
CA ASN A 461 -10.22 -28.26 -24.28
C ASN A 461 -9.81 -27.75 -22.90
N PHE A 462 -10.61 -26.87 -22.29
CA PHE A 462 -10.38 -26.42 -20.92
C PHE A 462 -10.70 -27.52 -19.88
N THR A 463 -11.72 -28.34 -20.13
CA THR A 463 -12.22 -29.33 -19.14
C THR A 463 -11.56 -30.70 -19.24
N SER A 464 -10.90 -31.04 -20.35
CA SER A 464 -10.26 -32.35 -20.53
C SER A 464 -9.08 -32.55 -19.60
N THR A 465 -9.05 -33.69 -18.90
CA THR A 465 -7.92 -34.13 -18.06
C THR A 465 -6.65 -34.42 -18.87
N GLU A 466 -6.77 -34.59 -20.18
CA GLU A 466 -5.65 -34.85 -21.09
C GLU A 466 -5.09 -33.56 -21.74
N VAL A 467 -5.74 -32.41 -21.53
CA VAL A 467 -5.38 -31.13 -22.16
C VAL A 467 -5.03 -30.06 -21.12
N LEU A 468 -6.02 -29.51 -20.41
CA LEU A 468 -5.79 -28.46 -19.40
C LEU A 468 -6.32 -28.79 -18.01
N ASN A 469 -7.37 -29.61 -17.88
CA ASN A 469 -8.00 -29.94 -16.59
C ASN A 469 -8.41 -28.70 -15.75
N GLY A 470 -8.81 -27.60 -16.39
CA GLY A 470 -8.99 -26.28 -15.77
C GLY A 470 -10.27 -26.09 -14.94
N PHE A 471 -11.33 -26.86 -15.20
CA PHE A 471 -12.65 -26.58 -14.61
C PHE A 471 -12.73 -26.86 -13.11
N VAL A 472 -12.18 -28.00 -12.65
CA VAL A 472 -12.23 -28.36 -11.22
C VAL A 472 -11.41 -27.37 -10.37
N PRO A 473 -10.17 -27.00 -10.75
CA PRO A 473 -9.40 -25.99 -10.02
C PRO A 473 -10.10 -24.61 -10.00
N SER A 474 -10.73 -24.21 -11.11
CA SER A 474 -11.52 -22.97 -11.18
C SER A 474 -12.68 -22.96 -10.19
N LYS A 475 -13.44 -24.07 -10.09
CA LYS A 475 -14.54 -24.19 -9.14
C LYS A 475 -14.06 -24.11 -7.69
N ASN A 476 -12.93 -24.75 -7.40
CA ASN A 476 -12.34 -24.74 -6.06
C ASN A 476 -11.88 -23.34 -5.65
N ALA A 477 -11.21 -22.62 -6.56
CA ALA A 477 -10.77 -21.24 -6.35
C ALA A 477 -11.96 -20.30 -6.11
N ALA A 478 -13.04 -20.47 -6.88
CA ALA A 478 -14.28 -19.71 -6.71
C ALA A 478 -14.95 -19.98 -5.36
N LEU A 479 -15.01 -21.23 -4.91
CA LEU A 479 -15.56 -21.58 -3.59
C LEU A 479 -14.75 -20.92 -2.48
N GLU A 480 -13.42 -20.97 -2.55
CA GLU A 480 -12.54 -20.32 -1.60
C GLU A 480 -12.80 -18.80 -1.55
N LEU A 481 -12.83 -18.14 -2.71
CA LEU A 481 -13.11 -16.70 -2.79
C LEU A 481 -14.43 -16.31 -2.13
N VAL A 482 -15.51 -17.05 -2.39
CA VAL A 482 -16.84 -16.74 -1.81
C VAL A 482 -16.83 -16.81 -0.28
N THR A 483 -16.02 -17.70 0.32
CA THR A 483 -15.88 -17.74 1.79
C THR A 483 -15.18 -16.52 2.38
N LYS A 484 -14.46 -15.74 1.56
CA LYS A 484 -13.66 -14.59 2.00
C LYS A 484 -14.39 -13.24 1.82
N LEU A 485 -15.54 -13.22 1.16
CA LEU A 485 -16.27 -11.99 0.84
C LEU A 485 -16.85 -11.30 2.08
N ARG A 486 -16.84 -9.96 2.08
CA ARG A 486 -17.31 -9.15 3.21
C ARG A 486 -18.82 -8.93 3.12
N ILE A 487 -19.43 -8.62 4.26
CA ILE A 487 -20.82 -8.14 4.29
C ILE A 487 -20.87 -6.80 3.53
N GLY A 488 -21.59 -6.77 2.41
CA GLY A 488 -21.65 -5.66 1.44
C GLY A 488 -21.11 -6.03 0.05
N ASP A 489 -20.16 -6.97 -0.03
CA ASP A 489 -19.74 -7.58 -1.31
C ASP A 489 -20.86 -8.49 -1.83
N ARG A 490 -21.01 -8.56 -3.15
CA ARG A 490 -22.00 -9.43 -3.81
C ARG A 490 -21.34 -10.28 -4.86
N VAL A 491 -21.79 -11.53 -4.98
CA VAL A 491 -21.23 -12.49 -5.93
C VAL A 491 -22.31 -13.19 -6.75
N GLY A 492 -22.00 -13.42 -8.02
CA GLY A 492 -22.76 -14.23 -8.96
C GLY A 492 -21.83 -14.99 -9.90
N TRP A 493 -22.37 -15.82 -10.78
CA TRP A 493 -21.54 -16.53 -11.76
C TRP A 493 -22.27 -16.89 -13.05
N VAL A 494 -21.46 -17.16 -14.07
CA VAL A 494 -21.89 -17.64 -15.39
C VAL A 494 -21.19 -18.97 -15.69
N ASN A 495 -21.98 -19.99 -16.04
CA ASN A 495 -21.48 -21.28 -16.50
C ASN A 495 -22.30 -21.75 -17.72
N GLY A 496 -21.80 -21.43 -18.90
CA GLY A 496 -22.47 -21.62 -20.19
C GLY A 496 -23.71 -20.75 -20.29
N SER A 497 -24.84 -21.35 -20.67
CA SER A 497 -26.14 -20.66 -20.69
C SER A 497 -26.80 -20.50 -19.31
N SER A 498 -26.17 -21.00 -18.23
CA SER A 498 -26.68 -20.91 -16.86
C SER A 498 -26.04 -19.74 -16.13
N THR A 499 -26.86 -18.93 -15.46
CA THR A 499 -26.41 -17.79 -14.66
C THR A 499 -26.98 -17.86 -13.25
N GLU A 500 -26.20 -17.36 -12.29
CA GLU A 500 -26.63 -17.10 -10.92
C GLU A 500 -26.58 -15.58 -10.67
N PRO A 501 -27.67 -14.96 -10.18
CA PRO A 501 -27.71 -13.52 -9.89
C PRO A 501 -26.69 -13.08 -8.83
N LEU A 502 -26.34 -11.79 -8.83
CA LEU A 502 -25.58 -11.19 -7.73
C LEU A 502 -26.35 -11.26 -6.42
N GLY A 503 -25.69 -11.66 -5.34
CA GLY A 503 -26.23 -11.68 -3.99
C GLY A 503 -25.13 -11.81 -2.93
N ASP A 504 -25.49 -11.49 -1.69
CA ASP A 504 -24.67 -11.58 -0.47
C ASP A 504 -25.05 -12.81 0.39
N ASP A 505 -25.94 -13.67 -0.10
CA ASP A 505 -26.38 -14.90 0.56
C ASP A 505 -25.35 -16.03 0.41
N PHE A 506 -24.14 -15.80 0.93
CA PHE A 506 -22.96 -16.62 0.70
C PHE A 506 -23.15 -18.12 0.98
N ASN A 507 -23.93 -18.50 1.99
CA ASN A 507 -24.24 -19.91 2.27
C ASN A 507 -25.01 -20.57 1.11
N THR A 508 -26.00 -19.89 0.54
CA THR A 508 -26.72 -20.35 -0.64
C THR A 508 -25.77 -20.37 -1.85
N LYS A 509 -24.98 -19.30 -2.03
CA LYS A 509 -24.02 -19.18 -3.13
C LYS A 509 -23.01 -20.32 -3.14
N LEU A 510 -22.41 -20.65 -2.00
CA LEU A 510 -21.51 -21.80 -1.85
C LEU A 510 -22.21 -23.12 -2.22
N SER A 511 -23.46 -23.30 -1.80
CA SER A 511 -24.21 -24.52 -2.07
C SER A 511 -24.51 -24.73 -3.56
N THR A 512 -24.87 -23.67 -4.29
CA THR A 512 -25.20 -23.74 -5.71
C THR A 512 -23.93 -23.74 -6.58
N LEU A 513 -22.89 -22.99 -6.19
CA LEU A 513 -21.59 -23.02 -6.85
C LEU A 513 -20.94 -24.40 -6.79
N ASN A 514 -21.09 -25.13 -5.68
CA ASN A 514 -20.52 -26.47 -5.56
C ASN A 514 -21.12 -27.49 -6.55
N LEU A 515 -22.38 -27.27 -6.97
CA LEU A 515 -23.12 -28.15 -7.89
C LEU A 515 -22.79 -27.90 -9.37
N ILE A 516 -22.00 -26.88 -9.71
CA ILE A 516 -21.70 -26.61 -11.11
C ILE A 516 -20.83 -27.73 -11.71
N VAL A 517 -21.17 -28.10 -12.94
CA VAL A 517 -20.45 -29.08 -13.77
C VAL A 517 -20.07 -28.40 -15.10
N PRO A 518 -19.07 -28.92 -15.85
CA PRO A 518 -18.70 -28.38 -17.15
C PRO A 518 -19.92 -28.19 -18.07
N ASN A 519 -20.12 -26.94 -18.55
CA ASN A 519 -21.18 -26.60 -19.49
C ASN A 519 -20.58 -26.02 -20.78
N ALA A 520 -20.54 -26.82 -21.84
CA ALA A 520 -19.98 -26.45 -23.14
C ALA A 520 -20.91 -25.57 -24.00
N ASN A 521 -22.11 -25.21 -23.52
CA ASN A 521 -23.03 -24.36 -24.27
C ASN A 521 -22.60 -22.89 -24.21
N GLY A 522 -22.59 -22.21 -25.36
CA GLY A 522 -22.22 -20.79 -25.47
C GLY A 522 -20.70 -20.59 -25.49
N ASN A 523 -20.27 -19.60 -26.27
CA ASN A 523 -18.87 -19.23 -26.39
C ASN A 523 -18.46 -18.25 -25.27
N LEU A 524 -17.18 -17.86 -25.21
CA LEU A 524 -16.62 -17.04 -24.16
C LEU A 524 -17.15 -15.60 -24.24
N ALA A 525 -17.40 -15.11 -25.45
CA ALA A 525 -18.06 -13.82 -25.66
C ALA A 525 -19.49 -13.79 -25.09
N ASP A 526 -20.29 -14.84 -25.33
CA ASP A 526 -21.64 -14.99 -24.77
C ASP A 526 -21.60 -14.98 -23.24
N ARG A 527 -20.59 -15.62 -22.63
CA ARG A 527 -20.40 -15.68 -21.18
C ARG A 527 -20.05 -14.32 -20.59
N ILE A 528 -19.15 -13.57 -21.24
CA ILE A 528 -18.80 -12.21 -20.81
C ILE A 528 -20.01 -11.29 -20.93
N ILE A 529 -20.80 -11.37 -22.01
CA ILE A 529 -22.05 -10.60 -22.16
C ILE A 529 -23.04 -10.92 -21.04
N ALA A 530 -23.20 -12.19 -20.69
CA ALA A 530 -24.06 -12.60 -19.58
C ALA A 530 -23.55 -12.05 -18.24
N ALA A 531 -22.24 -12.06 -18.01
CA ALA A 531 -21.62 -11.54 -16.79
C ALA A 531 -21.82 -10.02 -16.66
N GLN A 532 -21.59 -9.27 -17.75
CA GLN A 532 -21.88 -7.85 -17.81
C GLN A 532 -23.34 -7.55 -17.53
N SER A 533 -24.26 -8.37 -18.06
CA SER A 533 -25.69 -8.21 -17.82
C SER A 533 -26.05 -8.39 -16.34
N LEU A 534 -25.39 -9.32 -15.63
CA LEU A 534 -25.55 -9.48 -14.19
C LEU A 534 -25.05 -8.26 -13.42
N LEU A 535 -23.83 -7.79 -13.72
CA LEU A 535 -23.22 -6.60 -13.10
C LEU A 535 -24.05 -5.33 -13.32
N ASN A 536 -24.55 -5.13 -14.53
CA ASN A 536 -25.36 -3.96 -14.88
C ASN A 536 -26.82 -4.06 -14.41
N SER A 537 -27.26 -5.24 -13.97
CA SER A 537 -28.57 -5.42 -13.31
C SER A 537 -28.52 -5.10 -11.81
N GLY A 538 -27.33 -5.03 -11.20
CA GLY A 538 -27.14 -4.60 -9.83
C GLY A 538 -27.28 -3.08 -9.68
N SER A 539 -28.07 -2.61 -8.72
CA SER A 539 -28.32 -1.18 -8.49
C SER A 539 -27.38 -0.52 -7.47
N GLY A 540 -26.11 -0.94 -7.39
CA GLY A 540 -25.17 -0.52 -6.35
C GLY A 540 -24.07 0.43 -6.84
N THR A 541 -23.43 1.12 -5.90
CA THR A 541 -22.18 1.89 -6.08
C THR A 541 -20.93 1.01 -6.06
N ASN A 542 -21.11 -0.30 -5.90
CA ASN A 542 -20.04 -1.29 -5.83
C ASN A 542 -19.17 -1.30 -7.09
N LYS A 543 -17.87 -1.50 -6.93
CA LYS A 543 -16.94 -1.71 -8.05
C LYS A 543 -17.25 -3.04 -8.74
N LYS A 544 -17.23 -3.04 -10.08
CA LYS A 544 -17.64 -4.20 -10.88
C LYS A 544 -16.44 -4.98 -11.38
N VAL A 545 -16.40 -6.28 -11.08
CA VAL A 545 -15.27 -7.15 -11.43
C VAL A 545 -15.75 -8.44 -12.07
N ILE A 546 -15.04 -8.88 -13.12
CA ILE A 546 -15.15 -10.22 -13.67
C ILE A 546 -13.84 -10.97 -13.42
N ILE A 547 -13.94 -12.17 -12.85
CA ILE A 547 -12.83 -13.13 -12.80
C ILE A 547 -13.09 -14.22 -13.83
N LEU A 548 -12.23 -14.30 -14.85
CA LEU A 548 -12.43 -15.16 -16.01
C LEU A 548 -11.61 -16.45 -15.91
N PHE A 549 -12.29 -17.56 -15.62
CA PHE A 549 -11.72 -18.89 -15.56
C PHE A 549 -11.73 -19.56 -16.95
N SER A 550 -10.81 -19.17 -17.83
CA SER A 550 -10.65 -19.71 -19.18
C SER A 550 -9.19 -19.62 -19.64
N ALA A 551 -8.82 -20.44 -20.64
CA ALA A 551 -7.53 -20.36 -21.34
C ALA A 551 -7.62 -19.64 -22.70
N GLY A 552 -8.75 -19.00 -22.99
CA GLY A 552 -9.11 -18.53 -24.33
C GLY A 552 -9.73 -19.64 -25.19
N GLU A 553 -10.59 -19.27 -26.15
CA GLU A 553 -11.30 -20.25 -26.95
C GLU A 553 -10.49 -20.76 -28.14
N VAL A 554 -10.43 -22.09 -28.26
CA VAL A 554 -9.73 -22.77 -29.36
C VAL A 554 -10.69 -23.19 -30.48
N SER A 555 -12.03 -23.22 -30.24
CA SER A 555 -13.12 -23.36 -31.23
C SER A 555 -14.49 -23.59 -30.53
N PRO A 556 -15.62 -23.06 -31.04
CA PRO A 556 -15.74 -22.12 -32.16
C PRO A 556 -15.21 -20.73 -31.80
N PHE A 557 -14.64 -20.06 -32.80
CA PHE A 557 -14.05 -18.73 -32.69
C PHE A 557 -15.02 -17.68 -32.13
N SER A 558 -14.53 -16.80 -31.27
CA SER A 558 -15.33 -15.82 -30.54
C SER A 558 -15.01 -14.41 -30.98
N LEU A 559 -16.06 -13.64 -31.23
CA LEU A 559 -16.03 -12.20 -31.51
C LEU A 559 -15.61 -11.37 -30.28
N ILE A 560 -14.67 -11.84 -29.44
CA ILE A 560 -14.22 -11.13 -28.24
C ILE A 560 -13.61 -9.77 -28.62
N THR A 561 -12.91 -9.70 -29.74
CA THR A 561 -12.38 -8.45 -30.30
C THR A 561 -13.46 -7.46 -30.76
N GLU A 562 -14.70 -7.92 -30.96
CA GLU A 562 -15.84 -7.08 -31.30
C GLU A 562 -16.74 -6.79 -30.08
N LEU A 563 -16.40 -7.30 -28.88
CA LEU A 563 -17.15 -7.02 -27.66
C LEU A 563 -16.94 -5.57 -27.23
N THR A 564 -18.04 -4.86 -27.02
CA THR A 564 -18.03 -3.64 -26.22
C THR A 564 -18.23 -4.04 -24.76
N VAL A 565 -17.19 -3.88 -23.95
CA VAL A 565 -17.27 -4.05 -22.50
C VAL A 565 -17.50 -2.69 -21.85
N ASP A 566 -18.36 -2.65 -20.83
CA ASP A 566 -18.56 -1.45 -20.01
C ASP A 566 -17.21 -1.01 -19.40
N PRO A 567 -16.77 0.25 -19.60
CA PRO A 567 -15.47 0.72 -19.11
C PRO A 567 -15.33 0.70 -17.57
N GLU A 568 -16.44 0.59 -16.82
CA GLU A 568 -16.40 0.42 -15.36
C GLU A 568 -16.10 -1.03 -14.92
N ILE A 569 -16.19 -2.00 -15.84
CA ILE A 569 -16.00 -3.42 -15.54
C ILE A 569 -14.55 -3.82 -15.84
N LYS A 570 -13.81 -4.19 -14.79
CA LYS A 570 -12.46 -4.74 -14.93
C LYS A 570 -12.51 -6.25 -15.08
N ILE A 571 -11.78 -6.79 -16.06
CA ILE A 571 -11.72 -8.25 -16.31
C ILE A 571 -10.32 -8.77 -15.99
N TYR A 572 -10.26 -9.68 -15.02
CA TYR A 572 -9.03 -10.38 -14.65
C TYR A 572 -8.95 -11.70 -15.41
N THR A 573 -7.82 -11.92 -16.11
CA THR A 573 -7.64 -13.03 -17.05
C THR A 573 -6.43 -13.89 -16.70
N MET A 574 -6.42 -15.13 -17.19
CA MET A 574 -5.32 -16.08 -17.01
C MET A 574 -4.84 -16.60 -18.37
N GLY A 575 -3.53 -16.71 -18.57
CA GLY A 575 -2.92 -17.25 -19.80
C GLY A 575 -2.07 -18.48 -19.51
N PHE A 576 -2.28 -19.57 -20.25
CA PHE A 576 -1.62 -20.84 -19.97
C PHE A 576 -0.34 -21.01 -20.80
N GLN A 577 0.76 -21.38 -20.14
CA GLN A 577 2.03 -21.67 -20.81
C GLN A 577 1.84 -22.71 -21.92
N GLY A 578 2.49 -22.46 -23.06
CA GLY A 578 2.39 -23.30 -24.26
C GLY A 578 1.17 -23.02 -25.16
N LEU A 579 0.26 -22.12 -24.77
CA LEU A 579 -0.90 -21.69 -25.56
C LEU A 579 -0.78 -20.25 -26.04
N ALA A 580 0.22 -19.95 -26.89
CA ALA A 580 0.56 -18.59 -27.31
C ALA A 580 -0.63 -17.76 -27.86
N ALA A 581 -1.53 -18.37 -28.64
CA ALA A 581 -2.73 -17.70 -29.14
C ALA A 581 -3.73 -17.34 -28.02
N GLY A 582 -3.89 -18.22 -27.03
CA GLY A 582 -4.71 -17.95 -25.85
C GLY A 582 -4.10 -16.86 -24.96
N GLN A 583 -2.78 -16.89 -24.76
CA GLN A 583 -2.06 -15.85 -24.00
C GLN A 583 -2.18 -14.46 -24.65
N ASP A 584 -2.04 -14.38 -25.97
CA ASP A 584 -2.21 -13.12 -26.72
C ASP A 584 -3.65 -12.58 -26.58
N LEU A 585 -4.66 -13.45 -26.68
CA LEU A 585 -6.07 -13.06 -26.53
C LEU A 585 -6.41 -12.61 -25.10
N MET A 586 -5.96 -13.35 -24.08
CA MET A 586 -6.31 -13.08 -22.68
C MET A 586 -5.57 -11.85 -22.14
N SER A 587 -4.31 -11.62 -22.55
CA SER A 587 -3.56 -10.40 -22.22
C SER A 587 -4.16 -9.17 -22.91
N TRP A 588 -4.64 -9.31 -24.15
CA TRP A 588 -5.39 -8.25 -24.84
C TRP A 588 -6.65 -7.87 -24.07
N LEU A 589 -7.47 -8.84 -23.66
CA LEU A 589 -8.73 -8.56 -22.95
C LEU A 589 -8.52 -7.86 -21.60
N ALA A 590 -7.49 -8.26 -20.84
CA ALA A 590 -7.13 -7.57 -19.60
C ALA A 590 -6.72 -6.11 -19.87
N HIS A 591 -5.89 -5.89 -20.88
CA HIS A 591 -5.44 -4.54 -21.26
C HIS A 591 -6.60 -3.61 -21.63
N GLU A 592 -7.51 -4.07 -22.50
CA GLU A 592 -8.63 -3.25 -22.98
C GLU A 592 -9.63 -2.88 -21.88
N THR A 593 -9.74 -3.70 -20.83
CA THR A 593 -10.70 -3.48 -19.72
C THR A 593 -10.05 -2.85 -18.48
N GLY A 594 -8.75 -2.53 -18.53
CA GLY A 594 -8.00 -2.04 -17.38
C GLY A 594 -7.95 -3.04 -16.21
N GLY A 595 -8.09 -4.33 -16.53
CA GLY A 595 -7.88 -5.45 -15.60
C GLY A 595 -6.43 -5.96 -15.66
N GLU A 596 -6.18 -7.11 -15.06
CA GLU A 596 -4.83 -7.68 -14.95
C GLU A 596 -4.74 -9.07 -15.59
N TYR A 597 -3.56 -9.36 -16.13
CA TYR A 597 -3.22 -10.63 -16.77
C TYR A 597 -2.26 -11.45 -15.89
N TYR A 598 -2.56 -12.74 -15.73
CA TYR A 598 -1.75 -13.68 -14.97
C TYR A 598 -1.33 -14.86 -15.86
N GLU A 599 -0.03 -15.01 -16.13
CA GLU A 599 0.45 -16.27 -16.69
C GLU A 599 0.36 -17.38 -15.64
N VAL A 600 -0.10 -18.56 -16.06
CA VAL A 600 -0.10 -19.78 -15.28
C VAL A 600 0.57 -20.94 -16.03
N SER A 601 1.41 -21.70 -15.34
CA SER A 601 2.11 -22.86 -15.89
C SER A 601 1.15 -24.00 -16.22
N SER A 602 0.10 -24.17 -15.41
CA SER A 602 -0.96 -25.16 -15.62
C SER A 602 -2.21 -24.81 -14.83
N SER A 603 -3.29 -25.60 -14.96
CA SER A 603 -4.52 -25.40 -14.19
C SER A 603 -4.35 -25.51 -12.68
N THR A 604 -3.20 -26.02 -12.22
CA THR A 604 -2.81 -26.08 -10.81
C THR A 604 -2.62 -24.72 -10.16
N GLU A 605 -2.35 -23.69 -10.94
CA GLU A 605 -2.06 -22.35 -10.42
C GLU A 605 -3.29 -21.43 -10.39
N ILE A 606 -4.44 -21.87 -10.92
CA ILE A 606 -5.70 -21.09 -10.93
C ILE A 606 -6.10 -20.60 -9.52
N PRO A 607 -6.05 -21.42 -8.45
CA PRO A 607 -6.36 -20.94 -7.09
C PRO A 607 -5.39 -19.86 -6.61
N THR A 608 -4.11 -19.99 -6.94
CA THR A 608 -3.10 -18.99 -6.57
C THR A 608 -3.38 -17.66 -7.26
N ALA A 609 -3.59 -17.67 -8.57
CA ALA A 609 -3.95 -16.47 -9.32
C ALA A 609 -5.24 -15.81 -8.77
N THR A 610 -6.26 -16.60 -8.45
CA THR A 610 -7.52 -16.09 -7.86
C THR A 610 -7.32 -15.45 -6.49
N ASN A 611 -6.49 -16.05 -5.64
CA ASN A 611 -6.15 -15.49 -4.35
C ASN A 611 -5.35 -14.20 -4.48
N ILE A 612 -4.39 -14.12 -5.42
CA ILE A 612 -3.66 -12.88 -5.71
C ILE A 612 -4.63 -11.78 -6.14
N ILE A 613 -5.57 -12.09 -7.05
CA ILE A 613 -6.61 -11.15 -7.49
C ILE A 613 -7.41 -10.64 -6.28
N TRP A 614 -7.90 -11.54 -5.43
CA TRP A 614 -8.68 -11.16 -4.24
C TRP A 614 -7.89 -10.27 -3.27
N LEU A 615 -6.65 -10.64 -2.95
CA LEU A 615 -5.79 -9.85 -2.07
C LEU A 615 -5.53 -8.47 -2.68
N ARG A 616 -5.34 -8.36 -4.00
CA ARG A 616 -5.23 -7.07 -4.69
C ARG A 616 -6.51 -6.24 -4.65
N LEU A 617 -7.69 -6.87 -4.78
CA LEU A 617 -8.98 -6.19 -4.65
C LEU A 617 -9.21 -5.66 -3.22
N LEU A 618 -8.70 -6.38 -2.22
CA LEU A 618 -8.66 -5.92 -0.84
C LEU A 618 -7.58 -4.87 -0.59
N GLY A 619 -6.48 -4.88 -1.35
CA GLY A 619 -5.27 -4.10 -1.08
C GLY A 619 -4.33 -4.76 -0.05
N LEU A 620 -4.56 -6.03 0.30
CA LEU A 620 -3.70 -6.83 1.17
C LEU A 620 -2.41 -7.23 0.45
N GLN A 621 -1.33 -7.34 1.22
CA GLN A 621 -0.03 -7.74 0.70
C GLN A 621 0.32 -9.20 1.01
N ILE A 622 0.79 -9.89 -0.04
CA ILE A 622 1.38 -11.22 0.07
C ILE A 622 2.80 -11.06 0.63
N SER A 623 3.05 -11.61 1.81
CA SER A 623 4.37 -11.58 2.45
C SER A 623 5.19 -12.82 2.14
N TYR A 624 4.52 -13.95 1.86
CA TYR A 624 5.17 -15.18 1.43
C TYR A 624 4.25 -15.98 0.51
N LEU A 625 4.82 -16.46 -0.59
CA LEU A 625 4.21 -17.42 -1.50
C LEU A 625 5.27 -18.49 -1.75
N SER A 626 4.96 -19.75 -1.43
CA SER A 626 5.89 -20.84 -1.66
C SER A 626 6.05 -21.11 -3.15
N GLU A 627 7.24 -21.59 -3.55
CA GLU A 627 7.36 -22.32 -4.81
C GLU A 627 6.44 -23.54 -4.79
N GLU A 628 6.22 -24.13 -5.96
CA GLU A 628 5.44 -25.36 -6.08
C GLU A 628 6.13 -26.52 -5.34
N ILE A 629 5.46 -27.07 -4.34
CA ILE A 629 5.94 -28.22 -3.58
C ILE A 629 5.30 -29.47 -4.18
N SER A 630 6.11 -30.37 -4.75
CA SER A 630 5.63 -31.67 -5.22
C SER A 630 5.17 -32.53 -4.05
N SER A 631 4.00 -33.17 -4.18
CA SER A 631 3.48 -34.08 -3.16
C SER A 631 4.38 -35.31 -2.91
N GLU A 632 5.30 -35.65 -3.84
CA GLU A 632 6.30 -36.72 -3.62
C GLU A 632 7.21 -36.44 -2.41
N TYR A 633 7.31 -35.17 -2.00
CA TYR A 633 8.11 -34.75 -0.86
C TYR A 633 7.57 -35.25 0.50
N PHE A 634 6.32 -35.70 0.56
CA PHE A 634 5.63 -36.07 1.81
C PHE A 634 5.57 -37.59 2.08
N ASP A 635 6.24 -38.42 1.26
CA ASP A 635 6.22 -39.90 1.32
C ASP A 635 6.76 -40.43 2.68
N GLY A 636 5.91 -40.42 3.73
CA GLY A 636 6.25 -40.83 5.10
C GLY A 636 5.59 -40.10 6.28
N GLY A 637 4.71 -39.10 6.09
CA GLY A 637 3.92 -38.47 7.17
C GLY A 637 4.26 -36.99 7.49
N LEU A 638 4.20 -36.58 8.77
CA LEU A 638 4.49 -35.21 9.26
C LEU A 638 5.91 -34.76 8.86
N GLN A 639 6.01 -33.73 8.02
CA GLN A 639 7.29 -33.12 7.64
C GLN A 639 7.25 -31.60 7.88
N TRP A 640 8.27 -31.08 8.58
CA TRP A 640 8.43 -29.65 8.89
C TRP A 640 9.11 -28.89 7.74
N GLN A 641 8.61 -27.70 7.44
CA GLN A 641 9.30 -26.70 6.62
C GLN A 641 8.99 -25.31 7.19
N GLY A 642 10.02 -24.52 7.48
CA GLY A 642 9.93 -23.07 7.56
C GLY A 642 10.94 -22.40 6.62
N GLY A 643 10.45 -21.73 5.57
CA GLY A 643 11.11 -20.65 4.80
C GLY A 643 12.20 -21.01 3.77
N LEU A 644 12.25 -20.29 2.65
CA LEU A 644 13.26 -20.38 1.58
C LEU A 644 14.71 -20.49 2.13
N GLN A 645 15.44 -21.53 1.71
CA GLN A 645 16.91 -21.50 1.73
C GLN A 645 17.42 -20.66 0.57
N TRP A 646 18.21 -19.62 0.87
CA TRP A 646 19.14 -19.08 -0.11
C TRP A 646 20.59 -19.41 0.26
N GLN A 647 21.23 -20.17 -0.62
CA GLN A 647 22.68 -20.25 -0.75
C GLN A 647 23.10 -19.35 -1.92
N GLY A 648 23.91 -18.32 -1.65
CA GLY A 648 25.02 -17.96 -2.55
C GLY A 648 25.22 -16.50 -2.97
N GLY A 649 26.03 -15.73 -2.22
CA GLY A 649 26.70 -14.53 -2.76
C GLY A 649 27.95 -14.09 -1.96
N LEU A 650 29.15 -14.41 -2.46
CA LEU A 650 30.50 -14.00 -1.99
C LEU A 650 30.75 -12.49 -2.30
N SER A 651 31.51 -11.63 -1.57
CA SER A 651 32.96 -11.68 -1.26
C SER A 651 33.50 -10.39 -0.54
N TRP A 652 34.30 -10.58 0.54
CA TRP A 652 35.55 -9.89 1.03
C TRP A 652 35.72 -8.37 1.25
N GLN A 653 36.28 -7.98 2.42
CA GLN A 653 37.64 -7.41 2.73
C GLN A 653 37.83 -7.37 4.28
N GLY A 654 38.94 -7.69 4.98
CA GLY A 654 40.29 -8.22 4.69
C GLY A 654 41.11 -8.27 6.00
N GLY A 655 42.14 -9.15 6.08
CA GLY A 655 43.25 -9.02 7.04
C GLY A 655 43.74 -10.28 7.78
N LEU A 656 44.53 -11.14 7.14
CA LEU A 656 45.92 -11.47 7.54
C LEU A 656 46.52 -12.63 6.72
N GLN A 657 47.82 -12.49 6.43
CA GLN A 657 48.61 -13.30 5.53
C GLN A 657 49.31 -14.50 6.22
N TRP A 658 49.24 -15.65 5.53
CA TRP A 658 50.27 -16.67 5.24
C TRP A 658 50.83 -17.70 6.25
N GLN A 659 51.02 -18.89 5.66
CA GLN A 659 52.09 -19.91 5.83
C GLN A 659 51.95 -20.99 6.92
N GLY A 660 51.67 -22.23 6.47
CA GLY A 660 52.17 -23.43 7.15
C GLY A 660 51.41 -24.73 6.88
N GLY A 661 51.88 -25.52 5.90
CA GLY A 661 52.10 -26.96 6.04
C GLY A 661 50.92 -27.92 6.30
N LEU A 662 50.62 -28.72 5.27
CA LEU A 662 50.08 -30.08 5.34
C LEU A 662 50.59 -30.87 6.57
N GLN A 663 49.76 -31.69 7.23
CA GLN A 663 49.81 -33.15 7.06
C GLN A 663 48.73 -33.95 7.82
N TRP A 664 48.40 -35.05 7.14
CA TRP A 664 47.44 -36.13 7.37
C TRP A 664 47.68 -36.98 8.65
N GLN A 665 46.67 -37.78 9.05
CA GLN A 665 46.65 -39.26 8.94
C GLN A 665 45.70 -39.92 9.97
N GLY A 666 44.73 -40.70 9.45
CA GLY A 666 44.20 -41.90 10.12
C GLY A 666 42.87 -41.77 10.87
N GLY A 667 41.98 -42.75 10.66
CA GLY A 667 41.04 -43.20 11.71
C GLY A 667 39.54 -43.24 11.38
N LEU A 668 39.12 -44.36 10.80
CA LEU A 668 37.84 -45.08 10.93
C LEU A 668 36.74 -44.57 11.91
N GLN A 669 35.52 -44.49 11.34
CA GLN A 669 34.23 -45.07 11.78
C GLN A 669 33.65 -44.91 13.22
N TRP A 670 32.51 -44.21 13.26
CA TRP A 670 31.19 -44.46 13.89
C TRP A 670 31.05 -45.32 15.17
N GLN A 671 30.36 -44.76 16.19
CA GLN A 671 29.07 -45.25 16.75
C GLN A 671 28.58 -44.37 17.95
N GLY A 672 27.36 -43.83 17.85
CA GLY A 672 26.38 -43.62 18.95
C GLY A 672 26.62 -42.59 20.08
N GLY A 673 25.99 -41.41 19.96
CA GLY A 673 25.18 -40.69 20.97
C GLY A 673 25.76 -40.28 22.35
N LEU A 674 25.92 -38.95 22.57
CA LEU A 674 25.20 -38.15 23.58
C LEU A 674 25.59 -36.65 23.50
N GLN A 675 24.62 -35.82 23.84
CA GLN A 675 24.47 -34.37 23.60
C GLN A 675 25.39 -33.44 24.42
N TRP A 676 25.60 -32.22 23.90
CA TRP A 676 25.43 -30.87 24.51
C TRP A 676 26.03 -29.82 23.54
N GLN A 677 25.65 -28.54 23.44
CA GLN A 677 24.49 -27.71 23.80
C GLN A 677 24.92 -26.27 23.42
N GLY A 678 24.02 -25.50 22.78
CA GLY A 678 24.16 -24.05 22.58
C GLY A 678 25.22 -23.63 21.55
N GLY A 679 24.98 -22.72 20.64
CA GLY A 679 23.90 -21.75 20.49
C GLY A 679 24.46 -20.65 19.60
N LEU A 680 23.73 -20.34 18.53
CA LEU A 680 23.69 -19.10 17.75
C LEU A 680 23.06 -19.47 16.40
N GLN A 681 21.79 -19.86 16.46
CA GLN A 681 20.92 -19.87 15.30
C GLN A 681 20.48 -18.41 15.12
N TRP A 682 20.99 -17.78 14.06
CA TRP A 682 20.47 -16.49 13.63
C TRP A 682 19.18 -16.73 12.85
N GLN A 683 18.18 -16.02 13.32
CA GLN A 683 16.77 -16.13 13.03
C GLN A 683 16.45 -15.21 11.84
N GLY A 684 16.04 -15.81 10.71
CA GLY A 684 15.42 -15.09 9.61
C GLY A 684 13.92 -15.40 9.63
N GLY A 685 13.12 -14.45 10.11
CA GLY A 685 11.66 -14.53 10.11
C GLY A 685 11.07 -13.13 10.27
N LEU A 686 9.93 -12.90 9.65
CA LEU A 686 9.21 -11.62 9.64
C LEU A 686 8.95 -11.13 11.08
N GLN A 687 9.27 -9.86 11.37
CA GLN A 687 8.81 -9.17 12.59
C GLN A 687 7.43 -8.58 12.31
N TRP A 688 6.40 -9.13 12.95
CA TRP A 688 5.01 -8.72 12.78
C TRP A 688 4.66 -7.53 13.70
N GLN A 689 4.06 -6.46 13.16
CA GLN A 689 3.82 -5.19 13.87
C GLN A 689 2.34 -4.74 13.97
N GLY A 690 1.36 -5.51 13.48
CA GLY A 690 -0.08 -5.19 13.63
C GLY A 690 -0.98 -5.79 12.52
N GLY A 691 -2.29 -5.93 12.80
CA GLY A 691 -3.35 -6.33 11.84
C GLY A 691 -3.80 -7.80 11.77
N THR A 692 -4.38 -8.25 10.64
CA THR A 692 -4.79 -9.64 10.39
C THR A 692 -3.68 -10.45 9.69
N LEU A 693 -3.44 -11.69 10.14
CA LEU A 693 -2.59 -12.67 9.45
C LEU A 693 -3.46 -13.75 8.80
N GLU A 694 -3.37 -13.91 7.48
CA GLU A 694 -3.97 -15.04 6.77
C GLU A 694 -2.88 -16.00 6.29
N LEU A 695 -3.02 -17.28 6.63
CA LEU A 695 -2.17 -18.38 6.17
C LEU A 695 -3.05 -19.39 5.47
N GLY A 696 -2.77 -19.68 4.21
CA GLY A 696 -3.55 -20.63 3.43
C GLY A 696 -2.71 -21.68 2.72
N LEU A 697 -3.35 -22.82 2.46
CA LEU A 697 -2.81 -24.02 1.83
C LEU A 697 -3.75 -24.41 0.69
N SER A 698 -3.20 -24.70 -0.49
CA SER A 698 -3.96 -25.16 -1.67
C SER A 698 -3.30 -26.38 -2.33
N TRP A 699 -4.10 -27.34 -2.82
CA TRP A 699 -3.66 -28.59 -3.45
C TRP A 699 -4.72 -29.20 -4.38
N GLN A 700 -4.46 -30.38 -4.98
CA GLN A 700 -5.33 -30.98 -6.00
C GLN A 700 -5.56 -32.50 -5.86
N GLY A 701 -6.59 -32.89 -5.11
CA GLY A 701 -7.14 -34.26 -5.14
C GLY A 701 -6.73 -35.15 -3.96
N SER A 702 -5.71 -34.77 -3.20
CA SER A 702 -5.33 -35.40 -1.92
C SER A 702 -6.02 -34.75 -0.70
N GLU A 703 -5.64 -35.13 0.53
CA GLU A 703 -6.08 -34.44 1.75
C GLU A 703 -4.87 -34.07 2.62
N TYR A 704 -4.72 -32.77 2.88
CA TYR A 704 -3.68 -32.19 3.74
C TYR A 704 -4.29 -31.44 4.93
N GLU A 705 -3.55 -31.35 6.03
CA GLU A 705 -3.83 -30.48 7.17
C GLU A 705 -2.81 -29.34 7.19
N LEU A 706 -3.33 -28.11 7.31
CA LEU A 706 -2.51 -26.94 7.61
C LEU A 706 -2.41 -26.82 9.13
N VAL A 707 -1.20 -26.62 9.63
CA VAL A 707 -0.92 -26.39 11.04
C VAL A 707 -0.26 -25.02 11.16
N LEU A 708 -0.86 -24.14 11.96
CA LEU A 708 -0.34 -22.83 12.29
C LEU A 708 0.53 -22.92 13.54
N LEU A 709 1.75 -22.39 13.49
CA LEU A 709 2.70 -22.41 14.59
C LEU A 709 2.91 -20.99 15.12
N PRO A 710 2.43 -20.68 16.34
CA PRO A 710 2.63 -19.38 16.97
C PRO A 710 4.10 -19.06 17.29
N PRO A 711 4.42 -17.79 17.59
CA PRO A 711 5.76 -17.37 17.95
C PRO A 711 6.38 -18.20 19.09
N GLY A 712 7.58 -18.73 18.84
CA GLY A 712 8.33 -19.54 19.81
C GLY A 712 8.02 -21.04 19.77
N GLU A 713 7.01 -21.48 19.02
CA GLU A 713 6.69 -22.89 18.82
C GLU A 713 7.49 -23.46 17.63
N VAL A 714 8.18 -24.58 17.83
CA VAL A 714 9.00 -25.24 16.80
C VAL A 714 8.68 -26.74 16.78
N VAL A 715 8.59 -27.33 15.59
CA VAL A 715 8.38 -28.78 15.45
C VAL A 715 9.62 -29.52 15.95
N GLY A 716 9.41 -30.48 16.86
CA GLY A 716 10.50 -31.23 17.49
C GLY A 716 11.15 -32.26 16.56
N GLU A 717 12.34 -32.76 16.93
CA GLU A 717 13.01 -33.85 16.20
C GLU A 717 12.07 -35.07 16.06
N GLY A 718 11.84 -35.49 14.81
CA GLY A 718 10.95 -36.61 14.49
C GLY A 718 9.53 -36.24 14.07
N GLY A 719 9.22 -34.96 13.85
CA GLY A 719 7.94 -34.52 13.26
C GLY A 719 6.78 -34.43 14.26
N VAL A 720 7.06 -34.30 15.56
CA VAL A 720 6.02 -34.15 16.59
C VAL A 720 5.60 -32.67 16.69
N LEU A 721 4.31 -32.39 16.54
CA LEU A 721 3.76 -31.05 16.70
C LEU A 721 3.94 -30.56 18.15
N PRO A 722 4.40 -29.32 18.36
CA PRO A 722 4.58 -28.76 19.69
C PRO A 722 3.23 -28.47 20.35
N ALA A 723 3.22 -28.34 21.69
CA ALA A 723 1.97 -28.21 22.45
C ALA A 723 1.18 -26.92 22.10
N GLY A 724 1.85 -25.86 21.65
CA GLY A 724 1.21 -24.62 21.21
C GLY A 724 0.82 -24.58 19.73
N ALA A 725 1.02 -25.67 18.97
CA ALA A 725 0.61 -25.72 17.56
C ALA A 725 -0.92 -25.62 17.43
N ILE A 726 -1.37 -24.79 16.48
CA ILE A 726 -2.77 -24.56 16.16
C ILE A 726 -3.13 -25.39 14.93
N THR A 727 -4.13 -26.25 15.09
CA THR A 727 -4.61 -27.22 14.10
C THR A 727 -6.10 -27.03 13.85
N GLU A 728 -6.63 -27.71 12.82
CA GLU A 728 -8.07 -27.78 12.54
C GLU A 728 -8.89 -28.22 13.76
N ASN A 729 -8.30 -29.02 14.65
CA ASN A 729 -9.00 -29.58 15.80
C ASN A 729 -8.94 -28.72 17.07
N ASN A 730 -8.03 -27.76 17.16
CA ASN A 730 -7.80 -27.01 18.42
C ASN A 730 -7.86 -25.47 18.28
N PHE A 731 -8.10 -24.91 17.09
CA PHE A 731 -8.09 -23.46 16.85
C PHE A 731 -9.04 -22.67 17.78
N GLY A 732 -10.26 -23.17 18.03
CA GLY A 732 -11.22 -22.52 18.94
C GLY A 732 -10.85 -22.57 20.43
N SER A 733 -9.74 -23.23 20.77
CA SER A 733 -9.16 -23.28 22.13
C SER A 733 -7.77 -22.66 22.20
N SER A 734 -7.33 -21.98 21.13
CA SER A 734 -6.03 -21.34 21.09
C SER A 734 -5.99 -20.06 21.94
N ALA A 735 -4.80 -19.58 22.27
CA ALA A 735 -4.60 -18.32 22.98
C ALA A 735 -4.75 -17.07 22.08
N TYR A 736 -5.02 -17.28 20.79
CA TYR A 736 -5.12 -16.24 19.77
C TYR A 736 -6.53 -16.24 19.17
N ASP A 737 -7.00 -15.09 18.69
CA ASP A 737 -8.25 -15.02 17.94
C ASP A 737 -8.04 -15.58 16.53
N VAL A 738 -8.35 -16.87 16.38
CA VAL A 738 -8.12 -17.64 15.16
C VAL A 738 -9.43 -18.18 14.62
N GLU A 739 -9.69 -17.84 13.37
CA GLU A 739 -10.74 -18.44 12.55
C GLU A 739 -10.12 -19.49 11.64
N PHE A 740 -10.78 -20.64 11.52
CA PHE A 740 -10.41 -21.70 10.59
C PHE A 740 -11.50 -21.88 9.55
N PHE A 741 -11.09 -21.91 8.30
CA PHE A 741 -11.97 -22.07 7.16
C PHE A 741 -11.53 -23.30 6.36
N ASP A 742 -12.46 -24.23 6.22
CA ASP A 742 -12.25 -25.50 5.52
C ASP A 742 -13.15 -25.60 4.29
N GLY A 743 -12.61 -26.21 3.24
CA GLY A 743 -13.41 -26.64 2.10
C GLY A 743 -14.45 -27.69 2.51
N THR A 744 -15.60 -27.73 1.83
CA THR A 744 -16.69 -28.63 2.22
C THR A 744 -16.30 -30.12 2.15
N ALA A 745 -16.45 -30.85 3.27
CA ALA A 745 -16.02 -32.25 3.48
C ALA A 745 -16.59 -33.31 2.52
N THR A 746 -17.55 -32.96 1.66
CA THR A 746 -18.23 -33.94 0.79
C THR A 746 -17.48 -34.21 -0.53
N TYR A 747 -16.49 -33.38 -0.91
CA TYR A 747 -15.97 -33.37 -2.29
C TYR A 747 -14.43 -33.32 -2.43
N GLY A 748 -13.69 -33.71 -1.40
CA GLY A 748 -12.24 -33.53 -1.31
C GLY A 748 -11.93 -32.09 -0.95
N LYS A 749 -11.30 -31.87 0.20
CA LYS A 749 -10.91 -30.53 0.69
C LYS A 749 -9.72 -30.09 -0.17
N PRO A 750 -9.78 -29.07 -1.05
CA PRO A 750 -8.63 -28.69 -1.90
C PRO A 750 -7.91 -27.42 -1.40
N TYR A 751 -8.44 -26.79 -0.35
CA TYR A 751 -7.88 -25.61 0.29
C TYR A 751 -8.25 -25.58 1.78
N LYS A 752 -7.39 -24.96 2.58
CA LYS A 752 -7.58 -24.66 4.01
C LYS A 752 -6.89 -23.35 4.32
N TYR A 753 -7.47 -22.53 5.18
CA TYR A 753 -6.77 -21.36 5.69
C TYR A 753 -7.14 -21.03 7.13
N PHE A 754 -6.18 -20.42 7.82
CA PHE A 754 -6.39 -19.76 9.10
C PHE A 754 -6.38 -18.25 8.89
N ARG A 755 -7.30 -17.56 9.54
CA ARG A 755 -7.23 -16.13 9.77
C ARG A 755 -6.94 -15.91 11.24
N VAL A 756 -5.94 -15.10 11.54
CA VAL A 756 -5.63 -14.65 12.89
C VAL A 756 -5.94 -13.17 12.95
N ASN A 757 -7.01 -12.79 13.65
CA ASN A 757 -7.50 -11.41 13.70
C ASN A 757 -6.60 -10.50 14.57
N SER A 758 -5.83 -11.11 15.49
CA SER A 758 -4.88 -10.42 16.37
C SER A 758 -3.70 -11.34 16.71
N PRO A 759 -2.78 -11.60 15.76
CA PRO A 759 -1.66 -12.50 15.99
C PRO A 759 -0.67 -11.86 16.98
N GLY A 760 -0.12 -12.62 17.93
CA GLY A 760 0.93 -12.11 18.83
C GLY A 760 2.23 -11.77 18.11
N VAL A 761 3.02 -10.85 18.70
CA VAL A 761 4.32 -10.43 18.15
C VAL A 761 5.31 -11.60 18.13
N GLY A 762 5.90 -11.86 16.96
CA GLY A 762 7.01 -12.80 16.78
C GLY A 762 6.87 -13.69 15.53
N GLN A 763 7.66 -14.77 15.48
CA GLN A 763 7.77 -15.61 14.28
C GLN A 763 6.61 -16.60 14.14
N TRP A 764 5.59 -16.21 13.36
CA TRP A 764 4.55 -17.13 12.90
C TRP A 764 5.09 -18.03 11.79
N THR A 765 4.85 -19.33 11.90
CA THR A 765 5.25 -20.32 10.89
C THR A 765 4.13 -21.33 10.63
N TYR A 766 4.37 -22.30 9.76
CA TYR A 766 3.39 -23.33 9.40
C TYR A 766 4.02 -24.72 9.32
N ALA A 767 3.17 -25.74 9.38
CA ALA A 767 3.50 -27.11 8.99
C ALA A 767 2.36 -27.70 8.16
N ILE A 768 2.71 -28.70 7.34
CA ILE A 768 1.75 -29.42 6.50
C ILE A 768 1.77 -30.89 6.93
N VAL A 769 0.58 -31.47 7.12
CA VAL A 769 0.41 -32.89 7.39
C VAL A 769 -0.30 -33.54 6.22
N GLU A 770 0.29 -34.60 5.67
CA GLU A 770 -0.42 -35.45 4.71
C GLU A 770 -1.35 -36.41 5.46
N ASN A 771 -2.65 -36.30 5.17
CA ASN A 771 -3.67 -37.18 5.73
C ASN A 771 -3.98 -38.35 4.79
N VAL A 772 -4.14 -38.07 3.50
CA VAL A 772 -4.40 -39.06 2.46
C VAL A 772 -3.37 -38.88 1.34
N PRO A 773 -2.53 -39.89 1.06
CA PRO A 773 -1.49 -39.78 0.04
C PRO A 773 -2.08 -39.74 -1.38
N PRO A 774 -1.49 -38.95 -2.29
CA PRO A 774 -1.90 -38.90 -3.68
C PRO A 774 -1.68 -40.22 -4.42
N THR A 775 -2.54 -40.55 -5.37
CA THR A 775 -2.28 -41.65 -6.33
C THR A 775 -1.30 -41.27 -7.45
N THR A 776 -1.10 -39.97 -7.65
CA THR A 776 -0.18 -39.36 -8.62
C THR A 776 0.37 -38.07 -8.03
N PRO A 777 1.64 -37.71 -8.28
CA PRO A 777 2.20 -36.45 -7.81
C PRO A 777 1.30 -35.26 -8.15
N GLU A 778 1.05 -34.41 -7.16
CA GLU A 778 0.25 -33.19 -7.28
C GLU A 778 1.01 -32.01 -6.66
N PRO A 779 0.77 -30.78 -7.14
CA PRO A 779 1.40 -29.60 -6.59
C PRO A 779 0.69 -29.05 -5.37
N ILE A 780 1.47 -28.57 -4.41
CA ILE A 780 1.02 -27.95 -3.17
C ILE A 780 1.61 -26.55 -3.07
N ARG A 781 0.81 -25.58 -2.64
CA ARG A 781 1.26 -24.21 -2.38
C ARG A 781 0.78 -23.71 -1.03
N VAL A 782 1.66 -22.99 -0.35
CA VAL A 782 1.35 -22.26 0.88
C VAL A 782 1.56 -20.78 0.64
N TYR A 783 0.60 -19.98 1.10
CA TYR A 783 0.71 -18.53 1.11
C TYR A 783 0.52 -18.00 2.52
N MET A 784 1.22 -16.92 2.81
CA MET A 784 1.02 -16.07 3.97
C MET A 784 0.81 -14.65 3.46
N SER A 785 -0.23 -14.02 3.95
CA SER A 785 -0.48 -12.59 3.79
C SER A 785 -0.70 -11.98 5.16
N ASN A 786 -0.12 -10.82 5.38
CA ASN A 786 -0.35 -10.05 6.59
C ASN A 786 -0.71 -8.62 6.20
N GLU A 787 -1.45 -7.97 7.07
CA GLU A 787 -1.49 -6.51 7.09
C GLU A 787 -0.08 -6.01 7.46
N ALA A 788 0.51 -5.12 6.65
CA ALA A 788 1.85 -4.61 6.85
C ALA A 788 1.88 -3.08 6.71
N ASP A 789 2.67 -2.43 7.58
CA ASP A 789 3.03 -1.02 7.51
C ASP A 789 3.91 -0.68 6.29
N LEU A 790 4.38 -1.69 5.54
CA LEU A 790 5.18 -1.56 4.32
C LEU A 790 4.40 -2.08 3.10
N VAL A 791 4.26 -1.27 2.05
CA VAL A 791 3.53 -1.60 0.82
C VAL A 791 4.50 -1.68 -0.37
N LEU A 792 4.66 -2.86 -0.98
CA LEU A 792 5.37 -3.02 -2.28
C LEU A 792 4.36 -3.24 -3.41
N LYS A 793 4.13 -2.22 -4.24
CA LYS A 793 3.36 -2.35 -5.49
C LYS A 793 4.31 -2.54 -6.66
N PHE A 794 3.87 -3.30 -7.64
CA PHE A 794 4.62 -3.49 -8.87
C PHE A 794 3.69 -3.48 -10.08
N LYS A 795 4.11 -2.83 -11.16
CA LYS A 795 3.40 -2.83 -12.44
C LYS A 795 4.38 -2.77 -13.61
N SER A 796 3.93 -3.27 -14.75
CA SER A 796 4.46 -2.90 -16.06
C SER A 796 3.67 -1.70 -16.61
N ASP A 797 4.20 -0.97 -17.59
CA ASP A 797 3.44 0.13 -18.20
C ASP A 797 2.28 -0.34 -19.08
N LYS A 798 2.30 -1.60 -19.52
CA LYS A 798 1.24 -2.31 -20.26
C LYS A 798 1.28 -3.80 -19.98
N GLU A 799 0.11 -4.44 -19.95
CA GLU A 799 -0.03 -5.90 -19.89
C GLU A 799 0.30 -6.59 -21.25
N ARG A 800 0.22 -5.84 -22.35
CA ARG A 800 0.50 -6.31 -23.73
C ARG A 800 1.35 -5.29 -24.50
N TYR A 801 2.39 -5.76 -25.17
CA TYR A 801 3.24 -4.98 -26.09
C TYR A 801 3.18 -5.54 -27.51
N ILE A 802 3.29 -4.67 -28.52
CA ILE A 802 3.28 -5.06 -29.93
C ILE A 802 4.68 -4.88 -30.51
N LEU A 803 5.27 -5.97 -31.00
CA LEU A 803 6.59 -5.95 -31.65
C LEU A 803 6.45 -5.47 -33.10
N GLN A 804 6.99 -4.29 -33.39
CA GLN A 804 7.02 -3.77 -34.76
C GLN A 804 8.23 -4.28 -35.53
N SER A 805 8.11 -4.33 -36.86
CA SER A 805 9.24 -4.62 -37.75
C SER A 805 9.58 -3.39 -38.58
N ASP A 806 10.87 -3.21 -38.87
CA ASP A 806 11.33 -2.19 -39.82
C ASP A 806 10.91 -2.54 -41.26
N GLN A 807 11.20 -1.62 -42.20
CA GLN A 807 10.92 -1.82 -43.63
C GLN A 807 11.63 -3.04 -44.26
N TYR A 808 12.53 -3.71 -43.53
CA TYR A 808 13.28 -4.89 -43.96
C TYR A 808 12.85 -6.17 -43.23
N GLY A 809 11.84 -6.10 -42.35
CA GLY A 809 11.34 -7.24 -41.58
C GLY A 809 12.17 -7.59 -40.35
N ASN A 810 13.08 -6.71 -39.91
CA ASN A 810 13.81 -6.91 -38.65
C ASN A 810 12.97 -6.41 -37.48
N PRO A 811 12.90 -7.16 -36.36
CA PRO A 811 12.17 -6.70 -35.18
C PRO A 811 12.86 -5.47 -34.59
N ILE A 812 12.08 -4.42 -34.35
CA ILE A 812 12.52 -3.22 -33.65
C ILE A 812 12.38 -3.50 -32.15
N PRO A 813 13.45 -3.44 -31.34
CA PRO A 813 13.36 -3.67 -29.92
C PRO A 813 12.33 -2.74 -29.26
N ILE A 814 11.51 -3.31 -28.39
CA ILE A 814 10.54 -2.58 -27.56
C ILE A 814 11.15 -2.29 -26.20
N LEU A 815 10.76 -1.16 -25.62
CA LEU A 815 11.16 -0.76 -24.28
C LEU A 815 9.99 -1.03 -23.33
N VAL A 816 10.23 -1.91 -22.35
CA VAL A 816 9.28 -2.24 -21.28
C VAL A 816 9.72 -1.52 -20.01
N ASN A 817 8.84 -0.74 -19.40
CA ASN A 817 9.13 0.00 -18.18
C ASN A 817 8.52 -0.72 -16.98
N LEU A 818 9.39 -1.15 -16.07
CA LEU A 818 9.01 -1.83 -14.85
C LEU A 818 9.13 -0.86 -13.68
N GLU A 819 8.07 -0.74 -12.90
CA GLU A 819 8.00 0.17 -11.76
C GLU A 819 7.58 -0.59 -10.51
N ALA A 820 8.44 -0.54 -9.49
CA ALA A 820 8.12 -0.94 -8.13
C ALA A 820 7.96 0.32 -7.28
N THR A 821 6.94 0.36 -6.44
CA THR A 821 6.77 1.44 -5.47
C THR A 821 6.72 0.84 -4.07
N LEU A 822 7.52 1.39 -3.16
CA LEU A 822 7.74 0.91 -1.81
C LEU A 822 7.56 2.06 -0.82
N PHE A 823 6.65 1.86 0.11
CA PHE A 823 6.19 2.88 1.05
C PHE A 823 6.05 2.27 2.45
N GLU A 824 6.36 3.02 3.50
CA GLU A 824 6.23 2.65 4.92
C GLU A 824 5.34 3.67 5.64
N GLY A 825 4.26 3.24 6.30
CA GLY A 825 3.15 4.12 6.67
C GLY A 825 2.34 4.55 5.43
N GLY A 826 1.49 5.59 5.51
CA GLY A 826 0.65 5.96 4.35
C GLY A 826 -0.07 7.33 4.32
N GLU A 827 -0.81 7.53 3.21
CA GLU A 827 -0.96 8.77 2.40
C GLU A 827 -1.18 10.12 3.07
N THR A 828 -0.68 11.16 2.39
CA THR A 828 -1.05 12.59 2.52
C THR A 828 -2.06 13.02 1.44
N SER A 829 -2.95 13.97 1.73
CA SER A 829 -3.94 14.51 0.77
C SER A 829 -3.41 15.69 -0.07
N GLN A 830 -3.74 15.73 -1.37
CA GLN A 830 -3.90 16.96 -2.16
C GLN A 830 -5.19 16.89 -2.98
N THR A 831 -5.85 18.02 -3.13
CA THR A 831 -7.17 18.17 -3.75
C THR A 831 -7.16 17.84 -5.25
N GLY A 832 -7.89 16.80 -5.67
CA GLY A 832 -8.31 16.56 -7.06
C GLY A 832 -8.20 15.09 -7.51
N ASP A 833 -9.32 14.37 -7.50
CA ASP A 833 -9.71 13.15 -8.24
C ASP A 833 -8.74 11.97 -8.50
N ASP A 834 -7.52 11.92 -7.94
CA ASP A 834 -6.67 10.73 -7.98
C ASP A 834 -6.06 10.43 -6.60
N THR A 835 -6.35 9.24 -6.04
CA THR A 835 -5.66 8.71 -4.86
C THR A 835 -4.23 8.30 -5.21
N LYS A 836 -3.23 8.71 -4.42
CA LYS A 836 -1.87 8.17 -4.52
C LYS A 836 -1.69 7.08 -3.45
N THR A 837 -0.47 6.58 -3.22
CA THR A 837 -0.10 5.92 -1.94
C THR A 837 1.17 6.56 -1.33
N VAL A 838 1.10 7.34 -0.22
CA VAL A 838 2.19 8.10 0.40
C VAL A 838 2.38 7.49 1.76
N GLY A 839 2.94 6.29 1.80
CA GLY A 839 3.79 6.03 2.94
C GLY A 839 4.95 6.98 2.93
N THR A 840 5.63 7.09 4.07
CA THR A 840 7.01 7.53 4.05
C THR A 840 7.72 6.69 3.00
N PRO A 841 8.19 7.33 1.92
CA PRO A 841 8.74 6.58 0.81
C PRO A 841 9.98 5.85 1.29
N VAL A 842 10.02 4.53 1.08
CA VAL A 842 11.11 3.71 1.59
C VAL A 842 12.22 3.80 0.59
N ASN A 843 13.07 4.80 0.80
CA ASN A 843 14.10 5.20 -0.15
C ASN A 843 15.43 4.42 0.03
N ASN A 844 15.56 3.68 1.12
CA ASN A 844 16.75 2.92 1.49
C ASN A 844 16.59 1.41 1.24
N ALA A 845 15.56 0.96 0.51
CA ALA A 845 15.42 -0.45 0.16
C ALA A 845 16.35 -0.86 -0.97
N ILE A 846 16.82 -2.11 -0.91
CA ILE A 846 17.39 -2.85 -2.02
C ILE A 846 16.23 -3.53 -2.74
N VAL A 847 15.86 -3.00 -3.91
CA VAL A 847 14.82 -3.58 -4.78
C VAL A 847 15.47 -4.30 -5.95
N SER A 848 15.25 -5.61 -6.01
CA SER A 848 15.71 -6.47 -7.09
C SER A 848 14.53 -7.00 -7.89
N VAL A 849 14.74 -7.17 -9.18
CA VAL A 849 13.81 -7.86 -10.08
C VAL A 849 14.54 -9.01 -10.76
N GLN A 850 13.84 -10.13 -10.83
CA GLN A 850 14.18 -11.27 -11.65
C GLN A 850 13.17 -11.33 -12.79
N VAL A 851 13.67 -11.26 -14.02
CA VAL A 851 12.87 -11.41 -15.24
C VAL A 851 13.25 -12.72 -15.92
N THR A 852 12.26 -13.56 -16.19
CA THR A 852 12.42 -14.78 -17.00
C THR A 852 11.83 -14.51 -18.38
N SER A 853 12.66 -14.59 -19.43
CA SER A 853 12.25 -14.37 -20.82
C SER A 853 11.63 -15.62 -21.46
N PRO A 854 10.96 -15.49 -22.63
CA PRO A 854 10.32 -16.62 -23.32
C PRO A 854 11.28 -17.77 -23.69
N ASP A 855 12.57 -17.50 -23.86
CA ASP A 855 13.61 -18.50 -24.12
C ASP A 855 14.25 -19.06 -22.82
N SER A 856 13.58 -18.86 -21.68
CA SER A 856 13.96 -19.31 -20.35
C SER A 856 15.27 -18.72 -19.82
N GLN A 857 15.72 -17.60 -20.37
CA GLN A 857 16.85 -16.88 -19.78
C GLN A 857 16.37 -16.07 -18.57
N VAL A 858 17.11 -16.18 -17.47
CA VAL A 858 16.84 -15.43 -16.26
C VAL A 858 17.82 -14.27 -16.19
N VAL A 859 17.29 -13.06 -16.12
CA VAL A 859 18.06 -11.82 -15.93
C VAL A 859 17.64 -11.21 -14.60
N VAL A 860 18.64 -10.93 -13.75
CA VAL A 860 18.42 -10.22 -12.47
C VAL A 860 18.95 -8.80 -12.60
N GLY A 861 18.14 -7.83 -12.20
CA GLY A 861 18.49 -6.42 -12.18
C GLY A 861 18.13 -5.79 -10.84
N PHE A 862 18.80 -4.70 -10.50
CA PHE A 862 18.38 -3.84 -9.39
C PHE A 862 17.61 -2.66 -9.97
N LEU A 863 16.43 -2.39 -9.42
CA LEU A 863 15.67 -1.21 -9.80
C LEU A 863 16.38 0.00 -9.20
N SER A 864 16.55 1.03 -10.02
CA SER A 864 17.12 2.28 -9.56
C SER A 864 16.00 3.15 -9.01
N ARG A 865 16.22 3.75 -7.85
CA ARG A 865 15.29 4.76 -7.33
C ARG A 865 15.19 5.90 -8.34
N THR A 866 13.97 6.23 -8.76
CA THR A 866 13.70 7.33 -9.68
C THR A 866 12.97 8.48 -9.01
N GLN A 867 12.16 8.19 -8.00
CA GLN A 867 11.49 9.17 -7.14
C GLN A 867 11.36 8.60 -5.72
N ASP A 868 10.71 9.34 -4.84
CA ASP A 868 10.38 8.91 -3.51
C ASP A 868 9.57 7.60 -3.51
N GLY A 869 10.14 6.54 -2.92
CA GLY A 869 9.52 5.22 -2.81
C GLY A 869 9.44 4.46 -4.13
N THR A 870 9.67 5.14 -5.26
CA THR A 870 9.57 4.56 -6.60
C THR A 870 10.93 4.14 -7.12
N TYR A 871 10.97 2.90 -7.54
CA TYR A 871 12.11 2.22 -8.13
C TYR A 871 11.71 1.77 -9.52
N SER A 872 12.56 1.97 -10.52
CA SER A 872 12.26 1.52 -11.88
C SER A 872 13.48 0.96 -12.60
N ILE A 873 13.20 0.16 -13.62
CA ILE A 873 14.17 -0.35 -14.57
C ILE A 873 13.48 -0.49 -15.93
N SER A 874 14.23 -0.27 -17.00
CA SER A 874 13.72 -0.54 -18.35
C SER A 874 14.38 -1.79 -18.92
N LEU A 875 13.58 -2.64 -19.55
CA LEU A 875 14.02 -3.83 -20.27
C LEU A 875 13.82 -3.58 -21.76
N GLU A 876 14.90 -3.67 -22.54
CA GLU A 876 14.82 -3.65 -24.00
C GLU A 876 14.77 -5.09 -24.51
N THR A 877 13.75 -5.43 -25.31
CA THR A 877 13.61 -6.78 -25.87
C THR A 877 13.04 -6.79 -27.28
N SER A 878 13.40 -7.81 -28.05
CA SER A 878 12.80 -8.13 -29.34
C SER A 878 12.27 -9.57 -29.39
N LEU A 879 12.22 -10.28 -28.26
CA LEU A 879 11.68 -11.64 -28.18
C LEU A 879 10.17 -11.58 -27.93
N THR A 880 9.44 -12.34 -28.72
CA THR A 880 7.98 -12.50 -28.60
C THR A 880 7.66 -13.62 -27.61
N GLY A 881 6.61 -13.44 -26.82
CA GLY A 881 6.16 -14.41 -25.81
C GLY A 881 5.95 -13.80 -24.44
N ASN A 882 5.72 -14.65 -23.44
CA ASN A 882 5.49 -14.22 -22.07
C ASN A 882 6.79 -13.93 -21.30
N TYR A 883 6.72 -12.93 -20.42
CA TYR A 883 7.78 -12.58 -19.49
C TYR A 883 7.25 -12.70 -18.06
N ASP A 884 7.93 -13.49 -17.23
CA ASP A 884 7.62 -13.63 -15.81
C ASP A 884 8.51 -12.75 -14.96
N ILE A 885 7.92 -12.11 -13.96
CA ILE A 885 8.59 -11.15 -13.11
C ILE A 885 8.41 -11.53 -11.64
N LYS A 886 9.54 -11.60 -10.94
CA LYS A 886 9.58 -11.66 -9.48
C LYS A 886 10.34 -10.45 -8.95
N VAL A 887 9.74 -9.72 -8.02
CA VAL A 887 10.32 -8.53 -7.39
C VAL A 887 10.52 -8.79 -5.92
N ILE A 888 11.69 -8.44 -5.40
CA ILE A 888 12.04 -8.57 -3.99
C ILE A 888 12.57 -7.22 -3.51
N ALA A 889 11.93 -6.65 -2.51
CA ALA A 889 12.43 -5.50 -1.77
C ALA A 889 12.88 -5.92 -0.37
N SER A 890 14.00 -5.36 0.08
CA SER A 890 14.57 -5.62 1.40
C SER A 890 15.29 -4.40 1.94
N ASP A 891 15.43 -4.31 3.25
CA ASP A 891 16.20 -3.26 3.93
C ASP A 891 17.71 -3.29 3.53
N SER A 892 18.42 -2.16 3.72
CA SER A 892 19.87 -2.02 3.45
C SER A 892 20.75 -1.92 4.71
N VAL A 893 20.69 -2.88 5.65
CA VAL A 893 21.52 -2.81 6.87
C VAL A 893 22.86 -3.54 6.76
N GLN A 894 23.95 -2.83 7.11
CA GLN A 894 25.22 -3.44 7.48
C GLN A 894 25.09 -4.13 8.85
N ASN A 895 25.46 -5.41 8.89
CA ASN A 895 25.36 -6.29 10.04
C ASN A 895 25.97 -5.69 11.34
N GLY A 896 25.17 -5.40 12.40
CA GLY A 896 25.71 -5.19 13.75
C GLY A 896 25.08 -4.17 14.74
N ASN A 897 23.89 -3.58 14.53
CA ASN A 897 23.27 -2.68 15.54
C ASN A 897 21.97 -3.24 16.14
N ASN A 898 21.67 -2.84 17.38
CA ASN A 898 20.61 -3.40 18.24
C ASN A 898 19.17 -2.94 17.91
N ASN A 899 18.98 -2.09 16.88
CA ASN A 899 17.67 -1.63 16.41
C ASN A 899 17.42 -2.19 14.99
N ASN A 900 17.28 -3.51 14.88
CA ASN A 900 17.36 -4.23 13.61
C ASN A 900 15.94 -4.61 13.13
N SER A 901 15.29 -3.76 12.31
CA SER A 901 14.05 -4.12 11.60
C SER A 901 14.40 -4.73 10.23
N GLN A 902 14.67 -6.03 10.19
CA GLN A 902 14.88 -6.75 8.92
C GLN A 902 13.53 -7.05 8.28
N TYR A 903 13.23 -6.47 7.11
CA TYR A 903 12.10 -6.88 6.27
C TYR A 903 12.58 -7.41 4.90
N VAL A 904 11.85 -8.39 4.38
CA VAL A 904 11.95 -8.91 3.01
C VAL A 904 10.53 -9.07 2.49
N ILE A 905 10.22 -8.46 1.36
CA ILE A 905 8.88 -8.43 0.79
C ILE A 905 8.95 -8.71 -0.71
N GLN A 906 8.04 -9.55 -1.22
CA GLN A 906 8.07 -10.00 -2.61
C GLN A 906 6.72 -9.86 -3.30
N THR A 907 6.74 -9.68 -4.61
CA THR A 907 5.55 -9.69 -5.47
C THR A 907 5.88 -10.25 -6.85
N GLU A 908 4.87 -10.81 -7.52
CA GLU A 908 4.99 -11.43 -8.84
C GLU A 908 4.03 -10.78 -9.84
N HIS A 909 4.42 -10.75 -11.12
CA HIS A 909 3.66 -10.19 -12.22
C HIS A 909 4.14 -10.76 -13.56
N SER A 910 3.34 -10.62 -14.62
CA SER A 910 3.66 -11.12 -15.95
C SER A 910 3.14 -10.18 -17.03
N PHE A 911 3.84 -10.07 -18.16
CA PHE A 911 3.35 -9.33 -19.34
C PHE A 911 3.65 -10.10 -20.63
N TYR A 912 2.90 -9.80 -21.70
CA TYR A 912 3.03 -10.51 -22.97
C TYR A 912 3.53 -9.61 -24.11
N VAL A 913 4.53 -10.07 -24.86
CA VAL A 913 5.03 -9.41 -26.08
C VAL A 913 4.46 -10.12 -27.30
N SER A 914 3.49 -9.47 -27.94
CA SER A 914 2.79 -9.98 -29.12
C SER A 914 3.49 -9.60 -30.43
N PRO A 915 3.59 -10.53 -31.39
CA PRO A 915 3.97 -10.21 -32.76
C PRO A 915 2.82 -9.65 -33.61
N PHE A 916 1.60 -9.58 -33.06
CA PHE A 916 0.40 -9.24 -33.83
C PHE A 916 -0.28 -7.98 -33.29
N GLU A 917 -0.68 -7.09 -34.20
CA GLU A 917 -1.42 -5.88 -33.84
C GLU A 917 -2.82 -6.25 -33.31
N GLU A 918 -3.54 -7.08 -34.04
CA GLU A 918 -4.78 -7.73 -33.62
C GLU A 918 -4.48 -9.14 -33.06
N PRO A 919 -5.19 -9.61 -32.01
CA PRO A 919 -4.90 -10.91 -31.42
C PRO A 919 -5.16 -12.02 -32.44
N VAL A 920 -4.22 -12.95 -32.56
CA VAL A 920 -4.38 -14.07 -33.51
C VAL A 920 -5.20 -15.17 -32.88
N GLU A 921 -6.40 -15.38 -33.42
CA GLU A 921 -7.18 -16.56 -33.10
C GLU A 921 -6.40 -17.82 -33.47
N PRO A 922 -6.48 -18.90 -32.67
CA PRO A 922 -5.69 -20.11 -32.88
C PRO A 922 -6.02 -20.75 -34.24
N ILE A 923 -5.21 -20.43 -35.26
CA ILE A 923 -5.22 -21.15 -36.53
C ILE A 923 -4.43 -22.44 -36.29
N VAL A 924 -5.13 -23.58 -36.19
CA VAL A 924 -4.47 -24.87 -36.33
C VAL A 924 -4.04 -25.04 -37.80
N GLN A 925 -2.93 -24.44 -38.19
CA GLN A 925 -2.22 -24.85 -39.40
C GLN A 925 -1.56 -26.19 -39.11
N PHE A 926 -2.22 -27.29 -39.50
CA PHE A 926 -1.47 -28.52 -39.73
C PHE A 926 -0.46 -28.27 -40.86
N PRO A 927 0.81 -28.70 -40.73
CA PRO A 927 1.84 -28.41 -41.72
C PRO A 927 1.45 -28.95 -43.11
N PRO A 928 1.94 -28.35 -44.21
CA PRO A 928 1.39 -28.53 -45.57
C PRO A 928 1.51 -29.94 -46.17
N TYR A 929 2.14 -30.92 -45.50
CA TYR A 929 2.24 -32.30 -45.98
C TYR A 929 2.39 -33.31 -44.82
N PRO A 930 1.31 -33.80 -44.22
CA PRO A 930 1.43 -34.93 -43.30
C PRO A 930 1.53 -36.25 -44.08
N VAL A 931 2.75 -36.68 -44.40
CA VAL A 931 3.00 -38.07 -44.79
C VAL A 931 3.16 -38.90 -43.51
N PHE A 932 2.08 -39.50 -43.03
CA PHE A 932 2.11 -40.38 -41.85
C PHE A 932 2.59 -41.78 -42.25
N ALA A 933 3.89 -42.04 -42.12
CA ALA A 933 4.44 -43.37 -42.39
C ALA A 933 4.21 -44.33 -41.19
N ASN A 934 3.48 -45.42 -41.45
CA ASN A 934 3.44 -46.70 -40.70
C ASN A 934 2.60 -46.81 -39.41
N GLN A 935 1.59 -45.95 -39.17
CA GLN A 935 0.64 -46.11 -38.04
C GLN A 935 -0.82 -46.03 -38.51
N LYS A 936 -1.75 -46.67 -37.77
CA LYS A 936 -3.21 -46.56 -37.99
C LYS A 936 -3.65 -45.12 -37.70
N ILE A 937 -4.30 -44.46 -38.65
CA ILE A 937 -4.78 -43.08 -38.52
C ILE A 937 -6.23 -43.11 -38.03
N THR A 938 -6.55 -42.40 -36.93
CA THR A 938 -7.93 -42.20 -36.47
C THR A 938 -8.18 -40.70 -36.30
N LEU A 939 -9.00 -40.12 -37.16
CA LEU A 939 -9.45 -38.73 -37.10
C LEU A 939 -10.82 -38.68 -36.42
N GLY A 940 -11.04 -37.70 -35.54
CA GLY A 940 -12.28 -37.51 -34.79
C GLY A 940 -13.51 -37.18 -35.66
N THR A 941 -14.58 -36.69 -35.05
CA THR A 941 -15.79 -36.25 -35.74
C THR A 941 -15.66 -34.80 -36.24
N SER A 942 -16.30 -34.46 -37.36
CA SER A 942 -16.39 -33.06 -37.86
C SER A 942 -15.07 -32.48 -38.38
N VAL A 943 -14.23 -33.32 -38.98
CA VAL A 943 -12.91 -32.94 -39.48
C VAL A 943 -13.05 -32.29 -40.86
N LYS A 944 -12.47 -31.10 -41.04
CA LYS A 944 -12.35 -30.44 -42.35
C LYS A 944 -10.87 -30.28 -42.70
N VAL A 945 -10.44 -30.93 -43.77
CA VAL A 945 -9.10 -30.78 -44.35
C VAL A 945 -9.23 -29.96 -45.63
N TYR A 946 -8.80 -28.71 -45.57
CA TYR A 946 -8.71 -27.80 -46.72
C TYR A 946 -7.29 -27.84 -47.28
N ASP A 947 -7.14 -27.90 -48.60
CA ASP A 947 -5.86 -27.87 -49.32
C ASP A 947 -4.87 -29.03 -48.98
N GLY A 948 -5.37 -30.24 -48.75
CA GLY A 948 -4.53 -31.41 -48.41
C GLY A 948 -5.10 -32.79 -48.73
N LYS A 949 -4.23 -33.70 -49.21
CA LYS A 949 -4.52 -35.12 -49.45
C LYS A 949 -4.14 -35.96 -48.24
N VAL A 950 -5.03 -36.84 -47.77
CA VAL A 950 -4.73 -37.77 -46.67
C VAL A 950 -4.01 -39.01 -47.22
N VAL A 951 -2.77 -39.28 -46.80
CA VAL A 951 -2.01 -40.47 -47.24
C VAL A 951 -1.69 -41.35 -46.03
N GLY A 952 -2.14 -42.62 -46.04
CA GLY A 952 -1.92 -43.57 -44.95
C GLY A 952 -1.20 -44.86 -45.39
N ASN A 953 -0.08 -45.21 -44.77
CA ASN A 953 0.56 -46.51 -45.02
C ASN A 953 -0.14 -47.71 -44.33
N ALA A 954 -1.17 -47.47 -43.52
CA ALA A 954 -1.97 -48.47 -42.79
C ALA A 954 -3.48 -48.13 -42.86
N ASP A 955 -4.28 -48.60 -41.89
CA ASP A 955 -5.72 -48.32 -41.82
C ASP A 955 -6.00 -46.84 -41.48
N VAL A 956 -6.99 -46.23 -42.13
CA VAL A 956 -7.47 -44.86 -41.92
C VAL A 956 -8.92 -44.90 -41.47
N GLN A 957 -9.22 -44.29 -40.33
CA GLN A 957 -10.56 -44.19 -39.78
C GLN A 957 -10.91 -42.72 -39.50
N ILE A 958 -12.08 -42.27 -39.94
CA ILE A 958 -12.56 -40.88 -39.76
C ILE A 958 -13.94 -40.93 -39.11
N GLY A 959 -14.16 -40.19 -38.03
CA GLY A 959 -15.44 -40.12 -37.35
C GLY A 959 -16.42 -39.10 -37.95
N GLY A 960 -17.70 -39.26 -37.64
CA GLY A 960 -18.72 -38.20 -37.79
C GLY A 960 -18.97 -37.71 -39.22
N SER A 961 -19.28 -36.42 -39.34
CA SER A 961 -19.55 -35.71 -40.61
C SER A 961 -18.33 -34.90 -41.05
N SER A 962 -17.55 -35.38 -42.02
CA SER A 962 -16.21 -34.83 -42.32
C SER A 962 -16.01 -34.44 -43.80
N TYR A 963 -15.11 -33.50 -44.10
CA TYR A 963 -14.80 -32.99 -45.45
C TYR A 963 -13.29 -33.09 -45.77
N ILE A 964 -12.95 -33.61 -46.96
CA ILE A 964 -11.57 -33.76 -47.46
C ILE A 964 -11.48 -33.26 -48.89
N GLU A 965 -10.82 -32.13 -49.12
CA GLU A 965 -10.84 -31.46 -50.44
C GLU A 965 -10.13 -32.26 -51.55
N ASP A 966 -8.92 -32.78 -51.31
CA ASP A 966 -8.10 -33.46 -52.34
C ASP A 966 -8.20 -35.00 -52.33
N GLY A 967 -8.96 -35.57 -51.39
CA GLY A 967 -9.16 -37.00 -51.24
C GLY A 967 -8.19 -37.71 -50.28
N ALA A 968 -8.33 -39.04 -50.16
CA ALA A 968 -7.52 -39.88 -49.29
C ALA A 968 -6.99 -41.13 -50.02
N GLU A 969 -5.76 -41.55 -49.73
CA GLU A 969 -5.19 -42.80 -50.24
C GLU A 969 -4.38 -43.56 -49.20
N GLY A 970 -4.22 -44.87 -49.37
CA GLY A 970 -3.41 -45.65 -48.46
C GLY A 970 -3.27 -47.15 -48.73
N ASN A 971 -2.37 -47.79 -47.98
CA ASN A 971 -2.09 -49.23 -48.13
C ASN A 971 -2.99 -50.12 -47.24
N GLY A 972 -3.70 -49.56 -46.25
CA GLY A 972 -4.64 -50.30 -45.39
C GLY A 972 -6.10 -50.12 -45.77
N LYS A 973 -7.01 -50.26 -44.81
CA LYS A 973 -8.47 -50.07 -44.96
C LYS A 973 -8.86 -48.62 -44.68
N PHE A 974 -9.93 -48.13 -45.31
CA PHE A 974 -10.58 -46.87 -44.96
C PHE A 974 -11.91 -47.13 -44.24
N THR A 975 -12.20 -46.40 -43.17
CA THR A 975 -13.49 -46.43 -42.48
C THR A 975 -13.98 -45.01 -42.21
N GLY A 976 -14.99 -44.59 -42.94
CA GLY A 976 -15.62 -43.29 -42.81
C GLY A 976 -16.76 -43.27 -41.79
N GLY A 977 -16.98 -42.09 -41.22
CA GLY A 977 -18.00 -41.80 -40.23
C GLY A 977 -19.41 -41.72 -40.83
N THR A 978 -20.33 -41.08 -40.11
CA THR A 978 -21.75 -40.96 -40.49
C THR A 978 -22.00 -40.19 -41.78
N SER A 979 -21.13 -39.26 -42.18
CA SER A 979 -21.12 -38.68 -43.53
C SER A 979 -19.71 -38.19 -43.90
N ILE A 980 -19.26 -38.43 -45.12
CA ILE A 980 -17.97 -37.91 -45.61
C ILE A 980 -18.18 -37.25 -46.96
N SER A 981 -17.61 -36.06 -47.16
CA SER A 981 -17.46 -35.48 -48.48
C SER A 981 -15.99 -35.43 -48.87
N ALA A 982 -15.63 -36.09 -49.97
CA ALA A 982 -14.23 -36.17 -50.43
C ALA A 982 -14.10 -36.26 -51.96
N ASN A 983 -12.93 -35.90 -52.50
CA ASN A 983 -12.68 -36.01 -53.94
C ASN A 983 -12.36 -37.46 -54.37
N ASN A 984 -11.14 -37.96 -54.19
CA ASN A 984 -10.79 -39.37 -54.51
C ASN A 984 -10.56 -40.20 -53.25
N LEU A 985 -10.87 -41.51 -53.27
CA LEU A 985 -10.51 -42.46 -52.21
C LEU A 985 -9.77 -43.67 -52.82
N THR A 986 -8.49 -43.89 -52.49
CA THR A 986 -7.71 -45.02 -53.05
C THR A 986 -7.00 -45.84 -51.99
N PHE A 987 -7.52 -47.02 -51.65
CA PHE A 987 -6.96 -47.87 -50.60
C PHE A 987 -6.72 -49.31 -51.06
N ASN A 988 -5.62 -49.94 -50.66
CA ASN A 988 -5.37 -51.36 -50.97
C ASN A 988 -6.23 -52.32 -50.12
N GLY A 989 -6.74 -51.87 -48.98
CA GLY A 989 -7.69 -52.62 -48.14
C GLY A 989 -9.16 -52.32 -48.47
N ASN A 990 -10.05 -52.66 -47.54
CA ASN A 990 -11.48 -52.38 -47.65
C ASN A 990 -11.76 -50.88 -47.45
N VAL A 991 -12.71 -50.33 -48.19
CA VAL A 991 -13.21 -48.97 -47.99
C VAL A 991 -14.66 -49.04 -47.49
N GLN A 992 -14.91 -48.53 -46.28
CA GLN A 992 -16.23 -48.47 -45.68
C GLN A 992 -16.64 -47.01 -45.47
N LEU A 993 -17.85 -46.62 -45.87
CA LEU A 993 -18.41 -45.28 -45.66
C LEU A 993 -19.72 -45.39 -44.88
N GLY A 994 -19.95 -44.50 -43.92
CA GLY A 994 -21.23 -44.41 -43.21
C GLY A 994 -22.21 -43.42 -43.85
N GLY A 995 -23.49 -43.62 -43.51
CA GLY A 995 -24.64 -42.74 -43.83
C GLY A 995 -24.69 -42.14 -45.24
N SER A 996 -24.81 -40.82 -45.32
CA SER A 996 -24.96 -40.02 -46.55
C SER A 996 -23.65 -39.34 -46.94
N SER A 997 -22.72 -40.12 -47.47
CA SER A 997 -21.42 -39.61 -47.93
C SER A 997 -21.51 -39.12 -49.39
N GLN A 998 -20.68 -38.15 -49.79
CA GLN A 998 -20.59 -37.60 -51.14
C GLN A 998 -19.15 -37.67 -51.65
N ILE A 999 -18.86 -38.57 -52.59
CA ILE A 999 -17.54 -38.67 -53.20
C ILE A 999 -17.60 -38.11 -54.62
N THR A 1000 -16.81 -37.08 -54.92
CA THR A 1000 -16.87 -36.37 -56.21
C THR A 1000 -15.92 -36.92 -57.27
N GLY A 1001 -14.99 -37.81 -56.89
CA GLY A 1001 -14.01 -38.49 -57.73
C GLY A 1001 -14.03 -40.02 -57.58
N ASP A 1002 -12.93 -40.69 -57.92
CA ASP A 1002 -12.85 -42.15 -58.00
C ASP A 1002 -12.69 -42.82 -56.62
N ILE A 1003 -13.36 -43.96 -56.42
CA ILE A 1003 -13.16 -44.87 -55.28
C ILE A 1003 -12.46 -46.14 -55.76
N ASN A 1004 -11.20 -46.31 -55.39
CA ASN A 1004 -10.40 -47.51 -55.62
C ASN A 1004 -10.22 -48.28 -54.30
N SER A 1005 -10.72 -49.50 -54.23
CA SER A 1005 -10.57 -50.42 -53.09
C SER A 1005 -9.90 -51.70 -53.54
N GLY A 1006 -8.77 -52.07 -52.92
CA GLY A 1006 -8.10 -53.36 -53.13
C GLY A 1006 -8.75 -54.51 -52.35
N GLY A 1007 -9.63 -54.19 -51.39
CA GLY A 1007 -10.56 -55.12 -50.73
C GLY A 1007 -12.01 -54.90 -51.17
N TYR A 1008 -12.98 -55.13 -50.28
CA TYR A 1008 -14.40 -54.82 -50.56
C TYR A 1008 -14.76 -53.36 -50.21
N PHE A 1009 -15.64 -52.77 -51.00
CA PHE A 1009 -16.27 -51.48 -50.73
C PHE A 1009 -17.64 -51.68 -50.08
N ASN A 1010 -17.95 -50.92 -49.01
CA ASN A 1010 -19.27 -50.90 -48.39
C ASN A 1010 -19.71 -49.47 -48.09
N SER A 1011 -20.93 -49.11 -48.50
CA SER A 1011 -21.51 -47.80 -48.29
C SER A 1011 -22.78 -47.89 -47.44
N GLY A 1012 -22.93 -46.98 -46.48
CA GLY A 1012 -24.22 -46.63 -45.87
C GLY A 1012 -25.25 -46.18 -46.93
N THR A 1013 -26.50 -46.04 -46.51
CA THR A 1013 -27.73 -45.97 -47.33
C THR A 1013 -27.76 -45.02 -48.55
N SER A 1014 -26.76 -44.16 -48.77
CA SER A 1014 -26.51 -43.45 -50.03
C SER A 1014 -25.04 -42.96 -50.12
N VAL A 1015 -24.29 -43.35 -51.17
CA VAL A 1015 -22.95 -42.80 -51.53
C VAL A 1015 -22.97 -42.23 -52.93
#